data_AF-A0AAU4FAU3-F1
#
_entry.id   AF-A0AAU4FAU3-F1
#
_cell.length_a   1.000
_cell.length_b   1.000
_cell.length_c   1.000
_cell.angle_alpha   90.00
_cell.angle_beta   90.00
_cell.angle_gamma   90.00
#
_symmetry.space_group_name_H-M   'P 1'
#
loop_
_entity.id
_entity.type
_entity.pdbx_description
1 polymer ?
#
loop_
_entity_poly.entity_id
_entity_poly.type
_entity_poly.pdbx_seq_one_letter_code
_entity_poly.pdbx_strand_id
1 'polypeptide(L)'
;MDELTALAALGFDWADTPDHVWRDSPYHVEGLHADALAALDTSIRVAAASDGPSPIGLVLRGLKGVGKTHLLGLVRRQVHRARGYFFLDEVTAADAFWDNTAEALRRGLSRPDESGESQLKSFLLRVCLRAQVDAEVTTRLRRGRGVTADDLEAFVDGVAHLDEMVADECGDTARALVLLASRDRSARYVGEDYLDGDDELTSDAKEWGIRPRPKPARALVQEITRLLALTGPVVIAVDQLDTLVARSVQHTQQVGDSADEDLLVAQIADGLMGLREVTHKTLTVLACLPSTWEQIKTKAAGTVPDRFRESVTLGRITDARLGRALVEKRLGAAYQTMEFTPPHPTWPIAPEAFDGAWEQWTPRELLKRIGAHIDACLRSGQVRELTSFDERASLPVAPLRTVVESDQFTELDTEFAKLKAEADPEKLRNEKTEDKVMPDLLSAALRSWITEVGDDNLEWVCERQNGRGDLHAWLTRTVDEASDLQEHWGFRAIAAQNARAALSRFRKARSAAGQRPGADNRHLVIIRAPKWSQGKKTREEVGAFETAGGRTKPLSDPDVRTFWALDRMLETGGRELHEWLVDRRPASRSELLSAVLPPPSNGQRSEVKGPSSGQAAEGTHPPPVDGKRAGEAHPPPAEGEITLGTVVGSGVPVRIGLSALRKHAAIFAGSGSGKTVLLRRIVEECALLGVSAIVLDPNNDLSRLGDAWPEPPAGWGPDDAQLAKRYLAETDVVVWTPGRATGRPLAFQPLPDFGGVLDDADEFTAAVEVAVATLAPQARLTGSTVKANIGLAVLRQAVIHHARTGSRSLPDLIELLSDLPDDVSNLNDARRIAADLAEVLKAAMVNDPLFAGGGEPVDPGVLLTPAPGHRARVSVISFVGLPAEEQRQNFVNQLQMELFAWIKRNPAGDRPLGALFVMDEAQMLAASGTLTASTRSTIVLASQARKYGLGLLFATQAPKGLHNQVVGNAMTQFFGRLNSPAQIAAANELARAKGSPVADISRLERAQFYVAGEAFGFRQVATPLCLTHHPASPLRLEEVISRAREA
;
A
#
# COMPACT_ATOMS: atom_id res chain seq x y z
N MET A 1 -23.04 29.60 -18.39
CA MET A 1 -21.93 28.63 -18.34
C MET A 1 -22.32 27.45 -19.21
N ASP A 2 -21.46 27.01 -20.14
CA ASP A 2 -21.73 25.80 -20.94
C ASP A 2 -21.55 24.54 -20.06
N GLU A 3 -22.18 23.43 -20.44
CA GLU A 3 -22.13 22.15 -19.72
C GLU A 3 -20.71 21.61 -19.52
N LEU A 4 -19.83 21.68 -20.53
CA LEU A 4 -18.42 21.28 -20.43
C LEU A 4 -17.64 22.22 -19.52
N THR A 5 -17.87 23.53 -19.60
CA THR A 5 -17.28 24.51 -18.68
C THR A 5 -17.71 24.24 -17.23
N ALA A 6 -18.98 23.87 -17.01
CA ALA A 6 -19.49 23.50 -15.69
C ALA A 6 -18.84 22.20 -15.17
N LEU A 7 -18.68 21.18 -16.01
CA LEU A 7 -17.96 19.95 -15.64
C LEU A 7 -16.48 20.20 -15.35
N ALA A 8 -15.81 21.07 -16.11
CA ALA A 8 -14.39 21.40 -15.92
C ALA A 8 -14.15 22.15 -14.59
N ALA A 9 -15.15 22.92 -14.14
CA ALA A 9 -15.11 23.63 -12.87
C ALA A 9 -15.40 22.70 -11.66
N LEU A 10 -15.93 21.50 -11.86
CA LEU A 10 -16.19 20.52 -10.79
C LEU A 10 -14.88 19.90 -10.29
N GLY A 11 -14.23 20.57 -9.35
CA GLY A 11 -13.14 19.96 -8.57
C GLY A 11 -13.69 18.93 -7.59
N PHE A 12 -13.52 17.63 -7.89
CA PHE A 12 -13.91 16.57 -6.96
C PHE A 12 -12.79 16.28 -5.95
N ASP A 13 -13.03 16.63 -4.69
CA ASP A 13 -12.18 16.21 -3.58
C ASP A 13 -12.84 15.05 -2.81
N TRP A 14 -12.51 13.80 -3.16
CA TRP A 14 -13.11 12.58 -2.58
C TRP A 14 -12.35 12.02 -1.37
N ALA A 15 -11.33 12.72 -0.89
CA ALA A 15 -10.55 12.32 0.26
C ALA A 15 -10.74 13.32 1.41
N ASP A 16 -11.49 12.92 2.44
CA ASP A 16 -11.53 13.71 3.66
C ASP A 16 -10.17 13.69 4.35
N THR A 17 -9.58 14.88 4.60
CA THR A 17 -8.43 15.04 5.49
C THR A 17 -8.89 15.34 6.92
N PRO A 18 -8.01 15.13 7.91
CA PRO A 18 -8.30 15.48 9.30
C PRO A 18 -8.77 16.94 9.49
N ASP A 19 -8.28 17.88 8.68
CA ASP A 19 -8.74 19.27 8.70
C ASP A 19 -10.22 19.43 8.28
N HIS A 20 -10.77 18.51 7.48
CA HIS A 20 -12.18 18.51 7.07
C HIS A 20 -13.14 18.24 8.24
N VAL A 21 -12.68 17.60 9.33
CA VAL A 21 -13.48 17.41 10.55
C VAL A 21 -13.97 18.75 11.13
N TRP A 22 -13.19 19.82 10.93
CA TRP A 22 -13.44 21.14 11.47
C TRP A 22 -14.31 22.03 10.58
N ARG A 23 -14.67 21.55 9.37
CA ARG A 23 -15.58 22.24 8.46
C ARG A 23 -16.89 21.48 8.42
N ASP A 24 -18.01 22.21 8.43
CA ASP A 24 -19.29 21.56 8.21
C ASP A 24 -19.35 21.09 6.77
N SER A 25 -19.36 19.77 6.58
CA SER A 25 -19.52 19.17 5.26
C SER A 25 -20.93 19.48 4.74
N PRO A 26 -21.08 20.25 3.65
CA PRO A 26 -22.39 20.52 3.06
C PRO A 26 -23.03 19.24 2.49
N TYR A 27 -22.24 18.16 2.38
CA TYR A 27 -22.55 16.92 1.66
C TYR A 27 -23.12 15.81 2.55
N HIS A 28 -23.36 16.07 3.85
CA HIS A 28 -23.86 15.04 4.77
C HIS A 28 -25.28 14.55 4.40
N VAL A 29 -25.45 13.23 4.29
CA VAL A 29 -26.74 12.58 4.07
C VAL A 29 -27.22 11.93 5.36
N GLU A 30 -28.45 12.23 5.79
CA GLU A 30 -29.07 11.58 6.94
C GLU A 30 -29.29 10.08 6.66
N GLY A 31 -28.95 9.22 7.61
CA GLY A 31 -29.10 7.76 7.51
C GLY A 31 -27.81 6.96 7.29
N LEU A 32 -26.73 7.60 6.83
CA LEU A 32 -25.41 6.96 6.76
C LEU A 32 -24.81 6.88 8.18
N HIS A 33 -24.49 5.65 8.65
CA HIS A 33 -23.92 5.36 9.98
C HIS A 33 -24.82 5.77 11.18
N ALA A 34 -26.14 5.66 11.05
CA ALA A 34 -27.10 6.05 12.10
C ALA A 34 -26.82 5.38 13.46
N ASP A 35 -26.52 4.08 13.47
CA ASP A 35 -26.20 3.32 14.69
C ASP A 35 -24.92 3.82 15.36
N ALA A 36 -23.92 4.23 14.56
CA ALA A 36 -22.68 4.83 15.03
C ALA A 36 -22.97 6.11 15.81
N LEU A 37 -23.73 7.00 15.19
CA LEU A 37 -24.08 8.30 15.73
C LEU A 37 -24.93 8.19 17.00
N ALA A 38 -25.84 7.20 17.07
CA ALA A 38 -26.64 6.95 18.26
C ALA A 38 -25.79 6.42 19.44
N ALA A 39 -24.82 5.54 19.17
CA ALA A 39 -23.89 5.04 20.18
C ALA A 39 -22.96 6.15 20.70
N LEU A 40 -22.45 7.01 19.80
CA LEU A 40 -21.63 8.17 20.12
C LEU A 40 -22.40 9.18 20.97
N ASP A 41 -23.61 9.56 20.56
CA ASP A 41 -24.50 10.46 21.28
C ASP A 41 -24.82 9.94 22.70
N THR A 42 -25.07 8.63 22.83
CA THR A 42 -25.24 7.99 24.15
C THR A 42 -23.98 8.11 25.01
N SER A 43 -22.81 7.86 24.44
CA SER A 43 -21.53 7.93 25.16
C SER A 43 -21.16 9.37 25.57
N ILE A 44 -21.48 10.36 24.73
CA ILE A 44 -21.33 11.79 25.04
C ILE A 44 -22.23 12.18 26.22
N ARG A 45 -23.48 11.71 26.26
CA ARG A 45 -24.37 11.92 27.42
C ARG A 45 -23.82 11.29 28.70
N VAL A 46 -23.25 10.07 28.60
CA VAL A 46 -22.61 9.42 29.75
C VAL A 46 -21.41 10.24 30.24
N ALA A 47 -20.57 10.75 29.34
CA ALA A 47 -19.47 11.65 29.71
C ALA A 47 -19.98 12.92 30.40
N ALA A 48 -21.06 13.52 29.91
CA ALA A 48 -21.64 14.73 30.47
C ALA A 48 -22.22 14.53 31.88
N ALA A 49 -22.78 13.34 32.14
CA ALA A 49 -23.41 13.00 33.42
C ALA A 49 -22.46 12.35 34.44
N SER A 50 -21.22 12.02 34.06
CA SER A 50 -20.26 11.35 34.94
C SER A 50 -19.61 12.35 35.91
N ASP A 51 -19.77 12.17 37.22
CA ASP A 51 -19.05 12.99 38.22
C ASP A 51 -17.67 12.41 38.61
N GLY A 52 -17.19 11.40 37.89
CA GLY A 52 -15.96 10.67 38.20
C GLY A 52 -15.14 10.30 36.95
N PRO A 53 -14.82 9.01 36.73
CA PRO A 53 -13.91 8.59 35.68
C PRO A 53 -14.49 8.78 34.27
N SER A 54 -13.59 8.87 33.30
CA SER A 54 -13.93 8.89 31.89
C SER A 54 -14.67 7.61 31.46
N PRO A 55 -15.70 7.71 30.59
CA PRO A 55 -16.44 6.56 30.09
C PRO A 55 -15.55 5.56 29.33
N ILE A 56 -16.11 4.39 29.03
CA ILE A 56 -15.48 3.42 28.13
C ILE A 56 -15.35 4.06 26.75
N GLY A 57 -14.17 3.95 26.13
CA GLY A 57 -13.91 4.48 24.80
C GLY A 57 -14.71 3.72 23.73
N LEU A 58 -14.87 4.32 22.55
CA LEU A 58 -15.64 3.72 21.46
C LEU A 58 -14.74 3.49 20.24
N VAL A 59 -14.79 2.29 19.66
CA VAL A 59 -14.05 1.96 18.43
C VAL A 59 -14.98 1.94 17.24
N LEU A 60 -14.73 2.85 16.30
CA LEU A 60 -15.36 2.97 15.00
C LEU A 60 -14.51 2.20 13.98
N ARG A 61 -14.89 0.95 13.70
CA ARG A 61 -14.21 0.11 12.71
C ARG A 61 -14.82 0.34 11.36
N GLY A 62 -14.04 0.65 10.33
CA GLY A 62 -14.61 0.88 9.00
C GLY A 62 -13.61 0.57 7.90
N LEU A 63 -14.08 0.01 6.78
CA LEU A 63 -13.26 -0.13 5.58
C LEU A 63 -12.77 1.26 5.11
N LYS A 64 -11.66 1.30 4.37
CA LYS A 64 -11.19 2.56 3.77
C LYS A 64 -12.28 3.20 2.91
N GLY A 65 -12.44 4.51 3.00
CA GLY A 65 -13.39 5.25 2.16
C GLY A 65 -14.85 5.25 2.62
N VAL A 66 -15.18 4.61 3.75
CA VAL A 66 -16.55 4.61 4.34
C VAL A 66 -16.97 5.94 4.99
N GLY A 67 -16.05 6.92 5.09
CA GLY A 67 -16.32 8.23 5.69
C GLY A 67 -16.04 8.30 7.19
N LYS A 68 -14.99 7.63 7.69
CA LYS A 68 -14.52 7.71 9.10
C LYS A 68 -14.32 9.17 9.54
N THR A 69 -13.53 9.93 8.78
CA THR A 69 -13.21 11.33 9.05
C THR A 69 -14.45 12.24 8.94
N HIS A 70 -15.33 12.02 7.96
CA HIS A 70 -16.64 12.70 7.89
C HIS A 70 -17.51 12.44 9.12
N LEU A 71 -17.55 11.20 9.62
CA LEU A 71 -18.28 10.85 10.83
C LEU A 71 -17.73 11.59 12.06
N LEU A 72 -16.40 11.72 12.20
CA LEU A 72 -15.79 12.51 13.27
C LEU A 72 -16.22 13.98 13.23
N GLY A 73 -16.42 14.54 12.02
CA GLY A 73 -17.01 15.87 11.84
C GLY A 73 -18.43 16.00 12.40
N LEU A 74 -19.24 14.94 12.30
CA LEU A 74 -20.58 14.89 12.91
C LEU A 74 -20.52 14.73 14.43
N VAL A 75 -19.57 13.94 14.93
CA VAL A 75 -19.32 13.82 16.38
C VAL A 75 -19.01 15.18 16.97
N ARG A 76 -18.12 15.97 16.34
CA ARG A 76 -17.83 17.35 16.74
C ARG A 76 -19.11 18.17 16.93
N ARG A 77 -20.06 18.10 15.98
CA ARG A 77 -21.34 18.84 16.08
C ARG A 77 -22.20 18.37 17.25
N GLN A 78 -22.29 17.06 17.48
CA GLN A 78 -23.02 16.51 18.63
C GLN A 78 -22.41 16.97 19.95
N VAL A 79 -21.09 16.98 20.04
CA VAL A 79 -20.34 17.45 21.23
C VAL A 79 -20.61 18.93 21.47
N HIS A 80 -20.53 19.79 20.45
CA HIS A 80 -20.81 21.22 20.59
C HIS A 80 -22.27 21.49 21.00
N ARG A 81 -23.23 20.73 20.45
CA ARG A 81 -24.65 20.79 20.88
C ARG A 81 -24.83 20.38 22.34
N ALA A 82 -24.07 19.40 22.80
CA ALA A 82 -24.01 19.00 24.21
C ALA A 82 -23.21 19.98 25.10
N ARG A 83 -22.81 21.15 24.56
CA ARG A 83 -21.94 22.13 25.22
C ARG A 83 -20.61 21.51 25.68
N GLY A 84 -20.09 20.55 24.94
CA GLY A 84 -18.77 19.93 25.18
C GLY A 84 -17.64 20.53 24.34
N TYR A 85 -16.49 19.87 24.40
CA TYR A 85 -15.25 20.21 23.69
C TYR A 85 -14.80 19.03 22.84
N PHE A 86 -14.47 19.29 21.58
CA PHE A 86 -14.02 18.25 20.66
C PHE A 86 -12.56 18.48 20.28
N PHE A 87 -11.80 17.40 20.17
CA PHE A 87 -10.39 17.38 19.78
C PHE A 87 -10.13 16.20 18.84
N LEU A 88 -9.26 16.43 17.85
CA LEU A 88 -8.83 15.42 16.89
C LEU A 88 -7.32 15.22 17.04
N ASP A 89 -6.93 14.00 17.39
CA ASP A 89 -5.55 13.58 17.59
C ASP A 89 -5.09 12.74 16.39
N GLU A 90 -4.10 13.26 15.68
CA GLU A 90 -3.38 12.57 14.61
C GLU A 90 -2.08 12.03 15.18
N VAL A 91 -2.05 10.74 15.51
CA VAL A 91 -0.83 10.12 15.99
C VAL A 91 0.12 9.97 14.81
N THR A 92 1.26 10.66 14.86
CA THR A 92 2.28 10.69 13.79
C THR A 92 3.50 9.82 14.09
N ALA A 93 3.73 9.49 15.37
CA ALA A 93 4.76 8.58 15.86
C ALA A 93 4.31 7.99 17.21
N ALA A 94 4.73 6.77 17.52
CA ALA A 94 4.24 6.05 18.71
C ALA A 94 4.86 6.55 20.02
N ASP A 95 6.13 6.95 20.02
CA ASP A 95 6.85 7.51 21.16
C ASP A 95 6.38 8.92 21.55
N ALA A 96 5.76 9.63 20.62
CA ALA A 96 5.27 11.00 20.77
C ALA A 96 3.77 11.11 21.09
N PHE A 97 3.11 10.03 21.53
CA PHE A 97 1.66 9.99 21.74
C PHE A 97 1.15 11.18 22.58
N TRP A 98 1.75 11.42 23.76
CA TRP A 98 1.32 12.50 24.65
C TRP A 98 1.59 13.90 24.10
N ASP A 99 2.68 14.07 23.34
CA ASP A 99 2.99 15.34 22.68
C ASP A 99 1.97 15.64 21.57
N ASN A 100 1.57 14.63 20.81
CA ASN A 100 0.54 14.74 19.76
C ASN A 100 -0.82 15.10 20.38
N THR A 101 -1.22 14.43 21.45
CA THR A 101 -2.47 14.76 22.16
C THR A 101 -2.42 16.17 22.73
N ALA A 102 -1.32 16.60 23.37
CA ALA A 102 -1.18 17.95 23.91
C ALA A 102 -1.30 19.01 22.81
N GLU A 103 -0.64 18.77 21.68
CA GLU A 103 -0.70 19.62 20.50
C GLU A 103 -2.13 19.68 19.90
N ALA A 104 -2.80 18.54 19.80
CA ALA A 104 -4.19 18.43 19.35
C ALA A 104 -5.14 19.25 20.24
N LEU A 105 -4.96 19.21 21.57
CA LEU A 105 -5.72 20.03 22.51
C LEU A 105 -5.49 21.53 22.26
N ARG A 106 -4.22 21.98 22.19
CA ARG A 106 -3.88 23.40 21.97
C ARG A 106 -4.46 23.93 20.66
N ARG A 107 -4.34 23.15 19.58
CA ARG A 107 -4.91 23.46 18.27
C ARG A 107 -6.43 23.53 18.33
N GLY A 108 -7.07 22.50 18.86
CA GLY A 108 -8.53 22.41 18.97
C GLY A 108 -9.11 23.56 19.80
N LEU A 109 -8.43 24.00 20.87
CA LEU A 109 -8.85 25.14 21.68
C LEU A 109 -8.92 26.45 20.89
N SER A 110 -8.03 26.61 19.92
CA SER A 110 -7.97 27.79 19.04
C SER A 110 -8.94 27.72 17.85
N ARG A 111 -9.53 26.55 17.56
CA ARG A 111 -10.47 26.37 16.45
C ARG A 111 -11.82 27.02 16.76
N PRO A 112 -12.41 27.77 15.81
CA PRO A 112 -13.75 28.31 15.96
C PRO A 112 -14.81 27.18 15.89
N ASP A 113 -15.87 27.32 16.67
CA ASP A 113 -17.09 26.50 16.58
C ASP A 113 -18.12 27.13 15.61
N GLU A 114 -19.31 26.53 15.49
CA GLU A 114 -20.40 27.04 14.63
C GLU A 114 -20.81 28.50 14.94
N SER A 115 -20.51 29.01 16.14
CA SER A 115 -20.79 30.41 16.54
C SER A 115 -19.73 31.40 16.06
N GLY A 116 -18.62 30.93 15.49
CA GLY A 116 -17.47 31.74 15.07
C GLY A 116 -16.53 32.12 16.22
N GLU A 117 -16.82 31.73 17.46
CA GLU A 117 -15.93 31.87 18.61
C GLU A 117 -15.11 30.59 18.83
N SER A 118 -13.91 30.72 19.40
CA SER A 118 -13.07 29.55 19.67
C SER A 118 -13.56 28.75 20.87
N GLN A 119 -13.29 27.43 20.86
CA GLN A 119 -13.61 26.55 22.00
C GLN A 119 -13.02 27.09 23.31
N LEU A 120 -11.82 27.67 23.26
CA LEU A 120 -11.17 28.33 24.39
C LEU A 120 -11.99 29.48 24.95
N LYS A 121 -12.51 30.38 24.11
CA LYS A 121 -13.33 31.49 24.57
C LYS A 121 -14.67 31.03 25.14
N SER A 122 -15.25 29.99 24.54
CA SER A 122 -16.45 29.33 25.06
C SER A 122 -16.19 28.74 26.45
N PHE A 123 -15.02 28.15 26.68
CA PHE A 123 -14.58 27.70 28.00
C PHE A 123 -14.44 28.86 29.00
N LEU A 124 -13.64 29.89 28.68
CA LEU A 124 -13.44 31.03 29.57
C LEU A 124 -14.77 31.67 29.98
N LEU A 125 -15.67 31.88 29.01
CA LEU A 125 -16.99 32.44 29.26
C LEU A 125 -17.84 31.55 30.18
N ARG A 126 -17.82 30.23 29.99
CA ARG A 126 -18.61 29.29 30.82
C ARG A 126 -18.12 29.22 32.25
N VAL A 127 -16.81 29.26 32.48
CA VAL A 127 -16.24 29.35 33.83
C VAL A 127 -16.71 30.63 34.50
N CYS A 128 -16.51 31.80 33.86
CA CYS A 128 -16.93 33.08 34.41
C CYS A 128 -18.43 33.13 34.75
N LEU A 129 -19.29 32.61 33.86
CA LEU A 129 -20.74 32.60 34.08
C LEU A 129 -21.16 31.65 35.21
N ARG A 130 -20.54 30.48 35.34
CA ARG A 130 -20.87 29.51 36.41
C ARG A 130 -20.35 29.97 37.77
N ALA A 131 -19.17 30.57 37.79
CA ALA A 131 -18.52 31.07 39.00
C ALA A 131 -18.93 32.50 39.39
N GLN A 132 -19.81 33.14 38.59
CA GLN A 132 -20.28 34.51 38.79
C GLN A 132 -19.13 35.53 38.90
N VAL A 133 -18.09 35.35 38.09
CA VAL A 133 -16.99 36.33 37.96
C VAL A 133 -17.54 37.67 37.46
N ASP A 134 -16.96 38.77 37.93
CA ASP A 134 -17.38 40.13 37.58
C ASP A 134 -17.61 40.33 36.06
N ALA A 135 -18.64 41.08 35.72
CA ALA A 135 -19.09 41.25 34.34
C ALA A 135 -18.07 42.03 33.47
N GLU A 136 -17.32 42.96 34.05
CA GLU A 136 -16.26 43.69 33.35
C GLU A 136 -15.06 42.78 33.07
N VAL A 137 -14.63 42.01 34.08
CA VAL A 137 -13.56 40.99 33.94
C VAL A 137 -13.95 39.98 32.85
N THR A 138 -15.16 39.42 32.94
CA THR A 138 -15.70 38.48 31.95
C THR A 138 -15.68 39.05 30.54
N THR A 139 -16.02 40.33 30.39
CA THR A 139 -15.99 41.02 29.08
C THR A 139 -14.58 41.20 28.56
N ARG A 140 -13.60 41.55 29.40
CA ARG A 140 -12.19 41.67 29.02
C ARG A 140 -11.61 40.33 28.59
N LEU A 141 -11.82 39.28 29.38
CA LEU A 141 -11.36 37.91 29.08
C LEU A 141 -11.96 37.39 27.76
N ARG A 142 -13.26 37.57 27.54
CA ARG A 142 -13.92 37.15 26.28
C ARG A 142 -13.40 37.91 25.06
N ARG A 143 -13.20 39.23 25.18
CA ARG A 143 -12.68 40.07 24.08
C ARG A 143 -11.18 39.86 23.83
N GLY A 144 -10.46 39.37 24.83
CA GLY A 144 -9.01 39.21 24.82
C GLY A 144 -8.28 40.55 24.66
N ARG A 145 -8.85 41.67 25.11
CA ARG A 145 -8.22 43.00 25.03
C ARG A 145 -8.15 43.63 26.41
N GLY A 146 -6.97 44.13 26.76
CA GLY A 146 -6.73 44.79 28.04
C GLY A 146 -6.80 43.82 29.23
N VAL A 147 -6.42 42.55 29.03
CA VAL A 147 -6.34 41.55 30.11
C VAL A 147 -5.23 41.95 31.07
N THR A 148 -5.50 41.93 32.38
CA THR A 148 -4.53 42.25 33.44
C THR A 148 -4.19 41.03 34.30
N ALA A 149 -3.16 41.11 35.14
CA ALA A 149 -2.84 40.05 36.11
C ALA A 149 -3.98 39.80 37.10
N ASP A 150 -4.68 40.86 37.55
CA ASP A 150 -5.85 40.75 38.41
C ASP A 150 -7.01 40.01 37.72
N ASP A 151 -7.18 40.18 36.39
CA ASP A 151 -8.18 39.43 35.62
C ASP A 151 -7.87 37.92 35.59
N LEU A 152 -6.57 37.56 35.59
CA LEU A 152 -6.13 36.16 35.67
C LEU A 152 -6.40 35.57 37.05
N GLU A 153 -6.15 36.33 38.12
CA GLU A 153 -6.41 35.91 39.49
C GLU A 153 -7.92 35.72 39.72
N ALA A 154 -8.74 36.69 39.30
CA ALA A 154 -10.20 36.57 39.35
C ALA A 154 -10.74 35.36 38.55
N PHE A 155 -10.08 35.00 37.44
CA PHE A 155 -10.43 33.78 36.70
C PHE A 155 -10.07 32.52 37.48
N VAL A 156 -8.87 32.45 38.08
CA VAL A 156 -8.43 31.30 38.90
C VAL A 156 -9.29 31.15 40.16
N ASP A 157 -9.67 32.25 40.81
CA ASP A 157 -10.63 32.25 41.92
C ASP A 157 -12.00 31.73 41.46
N GLY A 158 -12.42 32.09 40.24
CA GLY A 158 -13.61 31.53 39.61
C GLY A 158 -13.50 30.02 39.40
N VAL A 159 -12.33 29.50 39.01
CA VAL A 159 -12.07 28.05 38.96
C VAL A 159 -12.15 27.44 40.36
N ALA A 160 -11.57 28.08 41.38
CA ALA A 160 -11.59 27.60 42.77
C ALA A 160 -13.01 27.53 43.33
N HIS A 161 -13.89 28.45 42.94
CA HIS A 161 -15.31 28.40 43.29
C HIS A 161 -16.04 27.19 42.69
N LEU A 162 -15.61 26.71 41.53
CA LEU A 162 -16.17 25.51 40.90
C LEU A 162 -15.57 24.23 41.47
N ASP A 163 -14.25 24.22 41.67
CA ASP A 163 -13.49 23.11 42.26
C ASP A 163 -12.13 23.63 42.78
N GLU A 164 -11.98 23.67 44.11
CA GLU A 164 -10.79 24.18 44.81
C GLU A 164 -9.52 23.39 44.46
N MET A 165 -9.63 22.06 44.39
CA MET A 165 -8.51 21.17 44.09
C MET A 165 -8.01 21.37 42.64
N VAL A 166 -8.93 21.56 41.70
CA VAL A 166 -8.56 21.86 40.30
C VAL A 166 -7.85 23.20 40.19
N ALA A 167 -8.26 24.22 40.95
CA ALA A 167 -7.59 25.52 40.94
C ALA A 167 -6.15 25.46 41.48
N ASP A 168 -5.92 24.71 42.57
CA ASP A 168 -4.59 24.53 43.15
C ASP A 168 -3.63 23.80 42.21
N GLU A 169 -4.10 22.72 41.58
CA GLU A 169 -3.26 21.89 40.73
C GLU A 169 -3.07 22.48 39.32
N CYS A 170 -4.12 23.11 38.76
CA CYS A 170 -4.16 23.56 37.37
C CYS A 170 -4.05 25.09 37.21
N GLY A 171 -3.84 25.86 38.29
CA GLY A 171 -3.90 27.33 38.27
C GLY A 171 -2.97 28.00 37.25
N ASP A 172 -1.74 27.52 37.12
CA ASP A 172 -0.79 28.04 36.11
C ASP A 172 -1.27 27.76 34.68
N THR A 173 -1.84 26.58 34.44
CA THR A 173 -2.42 26.20 33.15
C THR A 173 -3.67 27.02 32.84
N ALA A 174 -4.52 27.30 33.84
CA ALA A 174 -5.67 28.19 33.70
C ALA A 174 -5.25 29.62 33.29
N ARG A 175 -4.21 30.16 33.93
CA ARG A 175 -3.61 31.45 33.55
C ARG A 175 -3.07 31.44 32.13
N ALA A 176 -2.32 30.40 31.76
CA ALA A 176 -1.78 30.26 30.41
C ALA A 176 -2.88 30.18 29.33
N LEU A 177 -4.00 29.49 29.62
CA LEU A 177 -5.17 29.43 28.73
C LEU A 177 -5.85 30.80 28.55
N VAL A 178 -5.95 31.61 29.61
CA VAL A 178 -6.43 32.99 29.52
C VAL A 178 -5.53 33.83 28.63
N LEU A 179 -4.22 33.72 28.82
CA LEU A 179 -3.23 34.44 28.01
C LEU A 179 -3.26 34.00 26.53
N LEU A 180 -3.44 32.71 26.27
CA LEU A 180 -3.59 32.17 24.92
C LEU A 180 -4.79 32.79 24.16
N ALA A 181 -5.86 33.16 24.88
CA ALA A 181 -7.03 33.84 24.31
C ALA A 181 -6.81 35.35 24.06
N SER A 182 -5.71 35.93 24.55
CA SER A 182 -5.41 37.35 24.42
C SER A 182 -5.13 37.75 22.97
N ARG A 183 -5.55 38.97 22.62
CA ARG A 183 -5.20 39.65 21.36
C ARG A 183 -3.89 40.42 21.47
N ASP A 184 -3.39 40.64 22.68
CA ASP A 184 -2.05 41.16 22.86
C ASP A 184 -1.03 40.05 22.55
N ARG A 185 -0.09 40.36 21.66
CA ARG A 185 0.89 39.39 21.19
C ARG A 185 1.86 38.98 22.29
N SER A 186 2.29 39.90 23.14
CA SER A 186 3.23 39.59 24.24
C SER A 186 2.60 38.62 25.24
N ALA A 187 1.41 38.95 25.74
CA ALA A 187 0.63 38.11 26.65
C ALA A 187 0.36 36.73 26.03
N ARG A 188 -0.07 36.69 24.77
CA ARG A 188 -0.33 35.44 24.07
C ARG A 188 0.90 34.55 23.92
N TYR A 189 2.08 35.12 23.64
CA TYR A 189 3.31 34.34 23.57
C TYR A 189 3.66 33.69 24.91
N VAL A 190 3.46 34.39 26.03
CA VAL A 190 3.66 33.80 27.37
C VAL A 190 2.77 32.57 27.58
N GLY A 191 1.50 32.64 27.16
CA GLY A 191 0.58 31.50 27.20
C GLY A 191 0.98 30.36 26.27
N GLU A 192 1.40 30.68 25.03
CA GLU A 192 1.89 29.69 24.04
C GLU A 192 3.15 28.98 24.56
N ASP A 193 4.15 29.72 25.03
CA ASP A 193 5.44 29.18 25.50
C ASP A 193 5.25 28.25 26.73
N TYR A 194 4.35 28.61 27.67
CA TYR A 194 4.02 27.74 28.80
C TYR A 194 3.39 26.42 28.35
N LEU A 195 2.40 26.49 27.45
CA LEU A 195 1.66 25.33 26.97
C LEU A 195 2.47 24.47 25.99
N ASP A 196 3.48 25.03 25.34
CA ASP A 196 4.46 24.31 24.52
C ASP A 196 5.54 23.60 25.36
N GLY A 197 5.62 23.89 26.67
CA GLY A 197 6.63 23.31 27.56
C GLY A 197 8.02 23.89 27.32
N ASP A 198 8.12 25.16 26.93
CA ASP A 198 9.40 25.82 26.61
C ASP A 198 10.26 26.01 27.88
N ASP A 199 11.51 25.50 27.86
CA ASP A 199 12.47 25.60 28.96
C ASP A 199 12.92 27.06 29.23
N GLU A 200 12.77 27.96 28.26
CA GLU A 200 13.10 29.38 28.38
C GLU A 200 11.86 30.26 28.65
N LEU A 201 10.98 29.84 29.57
CA LEU A 201 9.91 30.70 30.08
C LEU A 201 10.50 32.05 30.57
N THR A 202 10.12 33.15 29.92
CA THR A 202 10.71 34.47 30.14
C THR A 202 10.39 35.02 31.54
N SER A 203 11.14 36.06 31.97
CA SER A 203 10.81 36.85 33.16
C SER A 203 9.35 37.31 33.19
N ASP A 204 8.79 37.54 32.01
CA ASP A 204 7.46 38.06 31.77
C ASP A 204 6.37 37.08 32.26
N ALA A 205 6.64 35.76 32.31
CA ALA A 205 5.70 34.79 32.86
C ALA A 205 5.40 35.01 34.36
N LYS A 206 6.40 35.50 35.12
CA LYS A 206 6.22 35.83 36.54
C LYS A 206 5.32 37.04 36.73
N GLU A 207 5.31 37.99 35.79
CA GLU A 207 4.44 39.17 35.83
C GLU A 207 2.95 38.77 35.73
N TRP A 208 2.67 37.63 35.11
CA TRP A 208 1.33 37.05 35.00
C TRP A 208 1.03 35.98 36.07
N GLY A 209 1.90 35.83 37.09
CA GLY A 209 1.71 34.85 38.16
C GLY A 209 1.89 33.39 37.72
N ILE A 210 2.57 33.14 36.61
CA ILE A 210 2.88 31.79 36.11
C ILE A 210 4.27 31.37 36.57
N ARG A 211 4.38 30.19 37.18
CA ARG A 211 5.67 29.61 37.57
C ARG A 211 6.43 29.13 36.31
N PRO A 212 7.69 29.53 36.10
CA PRO A 212 8.49 29.13 34.94
C PRO A 212 9.04 27.71 35.13
N ARG A 213 8.15 26.73 35.16
CA ARG A 213 8.49 25.31 35.24
C ARG A 213 7.78 24.59 34.10
N PRO A 214 8.49 24.16 33.05
CA PRO A 214 7.89 23.43 31.94
C PRO A 214 7.26 22.14 32.47
N LYS A 215 6.04 21.84 32.01
CA LYS A 215 5.30 20.63 32.38
C LYS A 215 5.41 19.59 31.25
N PRO A 216 5.54 18.30 31.56
CA PRO A 216 5.52 17.26 30.54
C PRO A 216 4.15 17.22 29.85
N ALA A 217 4.12 16.85 28.56
CA ALA A 217 2.90 16.88 27.75
C ALA A 217 1.73 16.08 28.36
N ARG A 218 2.02 14.94 29.00
CA ARG A 218 1.01 14.16 29.74
C ARG A 218 0.33 14.96 30.85
N ALA A 219 1.09 15.76 31.60
CA ALA A 219 0.52 16.60 32.66
C ALA A 219 -0.32 17.74 32.07
N LEU A 220 0.11 18.34 30.95
CA LEU A 220 -0.68 19.36 30.25
C LEU A 220 -2.01 18.80 29.72
N VAL A 221 -2.01 17.59 29.15
CA VAL A 221 -3.24 16.90 28.71
C VAL A 221 -4.20 16.69 29.88
N GLN A 222 -3.69 16.21 31.01
CA GLN A 222 -4.47 16.01 32.23
C GLN A 222 -5.08 17.33 32.74
N GLU A 223 -4.29 18.38 32.87
CA GLU A 223 -4.76 19.65 33.43
C GLU A 223 -5.73 20.39 32.50
N ILE A 224 -5.46 20.43 31.19
CA ILE A 224 -6.36 21.04 30.21
C ILE A 224 -7.71 20.30 30.21
N THR A 225 -7.71 18.98 30.15
CA THR A 225 -8.96 18.21 30.13
C THR A 225 -9.74 18.32 31.43
N ARG A 226 -9.07 18.36 32.60
CA ARG A 226 -9.72 18.63 33.90
C ARG A 226 -10.36 20.00 33.99
N LEU A 227 -9.67 21.05 33.53
CA LEU A 227 -10.23 22.40 33.47
C LEU A 227 -11.48 22.43 32.57
N LEU A 228 -11.42 21.84 31.38
CA LEU A 228 -12.57 21.77 30.46
C LEU A 228 -13.76 21.00 31.05
N ALA A 229 -13.49 19.89 31.76
CA ALA A 229 -14.49 19.04 32.39
C ALA A 229 -15.36 19.77 33.43
N LEU A 230 -14.89 20.88 34.00
CA LEU A 230 -15.69 21.74 34.90
C LEU A 230 -16.92 22.33 34.21
N THR A 231 -16.90 22.46 32.88
CA THR A 231 -17.91 23.18 32.11
C THR A 231 -18.66 22.34 31.10
N GLY A 232 -18.12 21.19 30.67
CA GLY A 232 -18.80 20.27 29.75
C GLY A 232 -18.01 18.99 29.47
N PRO A 233 -18.58 18.02 28.73
CA PRO A 233 -17.89 16.80 28.35
C PRO A 233 -16.78 17.07 27.33
N VAL A 234 -15.74 16.24 27.33
CA VAL A 234 -14.63 16.31 26.37
C VAL A 234 -14.68 15.09 25.46
N VAL A 235 -14.39 15.25 24.18
CA VAL A 235 -14.21 14.15 23.23
C VAL A 235 -12.87 14.27 22.55
N ILE A 236 -12.05 13.22 22.64
CA ILE A 236 -10.78 13.09 21.93
C ILE A 236 -10.97 11.99 20.89
N ALA A 237 -11.03 12.37 19.62
CA ALA A 237 -11.07 11.45 18.51
C ALA A 237 -9.65 11.17 18.02
N VAL A 238 -9.26 9.90 17.94
CA VAL A 238 -7.97 9.44 17.43
C VAL A 238 -8.18 8.86 16.03
N ASP A 239 -7.50 9.42 15.03
CA ASP A 239 -7.55 9.00 13.61
C ASP A 239 -6.15 8.64 13.11
N GLN A 240 -6.05 8.08 11.90
CA GLN A 240 -4.79 7.77 11.18
C GLN A 240 -3.83 6.74 11.81
N LEU A 241 -4.28 5.97 12.80
CA LEU A 241 -3.50 4.84 13.32
C LEU A 241 -3.20 3.78 12.24
N ASP A 242 -4.07 3.68 11.24
CA ASP A 242 -3.97 2.73 10.13
C ASP A 242 -2.65 2.91 9.35
N THR A 243 -2.29 4.15 9.05
CA THR A 243 -1.08 4.48 8.28
C THR A 243 0.19 4.16 9.08
N LEU A 244 0.18 4.42 10.40
CA LEU A 244 1.32 4.08 11.27
C LEU A 244 1.55 2.57 11.36
N VAL A 245 0.47 1.82 11.57
CA VAL A 245 0.54 0.36 11.71
C VAL A 245 0.93 -0.31 10.39
N ALA A 246 0.35 0.11 9.27
CA ALA A 246 0.70 -0.42 7.94
C ALA A 246 2.18 -0.21 7.59
N ARG A 247 2.74 0.92 7.99
CA ARG A 247 4.14 1.26 7.70
C ARG A 247 5.12 0.46 8.56
N SER A 248 4.79 0.26 9.83
CA SER A 248 5.58 -0.61 10.70
C SER A 248 5.68 -2.01 10.11
N VAL A 249 4.57 -2.57 9.62
CA VAL A 249 4.55 -3.86 8.91
C VAL A 249 5.44 -3.85 7.66
N GLN A 250 5.47 -2.77 6.87
CA GLN A 250 6.38 -2.66 5.72
C GLN A 250 7.86 -2.57 6.13
N HIS A 251 8.18 -1.85 7.21
CA HIS A 251 9.55 -1.73 7.71
C HIS A 251 10.05 -3.08 8.26
N THR A 252 9.22 -3.81 9.00
CA THR A 252 9.48 -5.19 9.44
C THR A 252 9.76 -6.12 8.25
N GLN A 253 9.01 -5.96 7.16
CA GLN A 253 9.23 -6.75 5.93
C GLN A 253 10.54 -6.43 5.20
N GLN A 254 11.09 -5.23 5.37
CA GLN A 254 12.34 -4.81 4.73
C GLN A 254 13.58 -5.11 5.58
N VAL A 255 13.51 -4.93 6.90
CA VAL A 255 14.65 -5.03 7.82
C VAL A 255 14.67 -6.37 8.58
N GLY A 256 13.54 -7.07 8.67
CA GLY A 256 13.43 -8.40 9.28
C GLY A 256 13.35 -8.40 10.81
N ASP A 257 13.22 -7.24 11.46
CA ASP A 257 13.11 -7.12 12.92
C ASP A 257 11.66 -6.85 13.35
N SER A 258 11.02 -7.83 13.98
CA SER A 258 9.64 -7.72 14.48
C SER A 258 9.54 -7.03 15.85
N ALA A 259 10.66 -6.80 16.54
CA ALA A 259 10.66 -6.19 17.86
C ALA A 259 10.22 -4.72 17.83
N ASP A 260 10.61 -3.98 16.79
CA ASP A 260 10.22 -2.57 16.60
C ASP A 260 8.71 -2.43 16.35
N GLU A 261 8.10 -3.34 15.58
CA GLU A 261 6.65 -3.33 15.34
C GLU A 261 5.86 -3.60 16.61
N ASP A 262 6.29 -4.58 17.41
CA ASP A 262 5.64 -4.90 18.67
C ASP A 262 5.78 -3.76 19.69
N LEU A 263 6.93 -3.09 19.73
CA LEU A 263 7.17 -1.92 20.58
C LEU A 263 6.28 -0.73 20.20
N LEU A 264 6.15 -0.42 18.90
CA LEU A 264 5.31 0.68 18.42
C LEU A 264 3.83 0.46 18.75
N VAL A 265 3.30 -0.74 18.52
CA VAL A 265 1.90 -1.06 18.85
C VAL A 265 1.67 -1.04 20.37
N ALA A 266 2.64 -1.50 21.16
CA ALA A 266 2.58 -1.44 22.62
C ALA A 266 2.56 0.00 23.15
N GLN A 267 3.36 0.91 22.59
CA GLN A 267 3.37 2.33 22.96
C GLN A 267 2.05 3.05 22.65
N ILE A 268 1.46 2.77 21.48
CA ILE A 268 0.13 3.31 21.11
C ILE A 268 -0.95 2.78 22.07
N ALA A 269 -0.91 1.48 22.38
CA ALA A 269 -1.84 0.87 23.33
C ALA A 269 -1.72 1.47 24.73
N ASP A 270 -0.50 1.69 25.22
CA ASP A 270 -0.23 2.34 26.52
C ASP A 270 -0.74 3.79 26.56
N GLY A 271 -0.52 4.55 25.47
CA GLY A 271 -1.06 5.90 25.33
C GLY A 271 -2.59 5.94 25.38
N LEU A 272 -3.27 5.06 24.64
CA LEU A 272 -4.73 4.94 24.62
C LEU A 272 -5.30 4.53 25.99
N MET A 273 -4.61 3.63 26.70
CA MET A 273 -4.98 3.26 28.08
C MET A 273 -4.81 4.45 29.03
N GLY A 274 -3.68 5.14 28.93
CA GLY A 274 -3.37 6.29 29.74
C GLY A 274 -4.37 7.44 29.58
N LEU A 275 -4.90 7.68 28.37
CA LEU A 275 -5.91 8.74 28.13
C LEU A 275 -7.10 8.58 29.07
N ARG A 276 -7.66 7.39 29.20
CA ARG A 276 -8.83 7.16 30.06
C ARG A 276 -8.50 7.36 31.54
N GLU A 277 -7.28 7.04 31.95
CA GLU A 277 -6.84 7.14 33.34
C GLU A 277 -6.55 8.58 33.78
N VAL A 278 -5.97 9.40 32.89
CA VAL A 278 -5.53 10.76 33.24
C VAL A 278 -6.58 11.83 32.96
N THR A 279 -7.55 11.57 32.08
CA THR A 279 -8.57 12.55 31.69
C THR A 279 -9.88 12.38 32.46
N HIS A 280 -10.64 13.46 32.59
CA HIS A 280 -11.95 13.48 33.28
C HIS A 280 -13.08 13.84 32.32
N LYS A 281 -14.26 13.24 32.51
CA LYS A 281 -15.45 13.44 31.63
C LYS A 281 -15.11 13.36 30.14
N THR A 282 -14.14 12.51 29.77
CA THR A 282 -13.56 12.49 28.43
C THR A 282 -13.89 11.18 27.71
N LEU A 283 -14.55 11.27 26.56
CA LEU A 283 -14.80 10.12 25.68
C LEU A 283 -13.68 10.03 24.64
N THR A 284 -12.95 8.91 24.64
CA THR A 284 -12.01 8.57 23.58
C THR A 284 -12.73 7.84 22.45
N VAL A 285 -12.64 8.36 21.22
CA VAL A 285 -13.22 7.75 20.02
C VAL A 285 -12.09 7.32 19.09
N LEU A 286 -11.98 6.03 18.79
CA LEU A 286 -10.95 5.48 17.91
C LEU A 286 -11.55 5.21 16.53
N ALA A 287 -11.00 5.83 15.47
CA ALA A 287 -11.37 5.52 14.09
C ALA A 287 -10.24 4.73 13.40
N CYS A 288 -10.48 3.47 13.05
CA CYS A 288 -9.45 2.63 12.42
C CYS A 288 -10.03 1.53 11.52
N LEU A 289 -9.16 0.89 10.75
CA LEU A 289 -9.46 -0.34 10.02
C LEU A 289 -9.67 -1.50 11.01
N PRO A 290 -10.46 -2.53 10.64
CA PRO A 290 -10.61 -3.74 11.45
C PRO A 290 -9.28 -4.43 11.75
N SER A 291 -8.38 -4.51 10.77
CA SER A 291 -7.05 -5.13 10.92
C SER A 291 -6.18 -4.40 11.94
N THR A 292 -6.17 -3.07 11.91
CA THR A 292 -5.43 -2.23 12.87
C THR A 292 -5.91 -2.47 14.30
N TRP A 293 -7.23 -2.57 14.50
CA TRP A 293 -7.79 -2.86 15.82
C TRP A 293 -7.41 -4.26 16.32
N GLU A 294 -7.47 -5.28 15.46
CA GLU A 294 -7.05 -6.64 15.84
C GLU A 294 -5.57 -6.69 16.25
N GLN A 295 -4.71 -5.93 15.59
CA GLN A 295 -3.30 -5.84 15.97
C GLN A 295 -3.11 -5.18 17.34
N ILE A 296 -3.78 -4.06 17.60
CA ILE A 296 -3.77 -3.41 18.91
C ILE A 296 -4.25 -4.38 20.00
N LYS A 297 -5.33 -5.12 19.76
CA LYS A 297 -5.84 -6.10 20.71
C LYS A 297 -4.89 -7.26 20.98
N THR A 298 -4.26 -7.79 19.94
CA THR A 298 -3.42 -8.99 20.04
C THR A 298 -2.07 -8.68 20.70
N LYS A 299 -1.54 -7.47 20.46
CA LYS A 299 -0.20 -7.08 20.91
C LYS A 299 -0.19 -6.25 22.19
N ALA A 300 -1.29 -5.64 22.59
CA ALA A 300 -1.39 -4.96 23.88
C ALA A 300 -1.41 -5.94 25.05
N ALA A 301 -0.80 -5.56 26.18
CA ALA A 301 -1.06 -6.24 27.46
C ALA A 301 -2.58 -6.26 27.70
N GLY A 302 -3.15 -7.41 28.04
CA GLY A 302 -4.54 -7.82 27.80
C GLY A 302 -5.71 -7.02 28.42
N THR A 303 -5.58 -5.71 28.66
CA THR A 303 -6.58 -4.83 29.29
C THR A 303 -7.20 -3.76 28.36
N VAL A 304 -6.69 -3.57 27.14
CA VAL A 304 -7.27 -2.61 26.17
C VAL A 304 -8.72 -2.95 25.78
N PRO A 305 -9.09 -4.21 25.48
CA PRO A 305 -10.46 -4.58 25.10
C PRO A 305 -11.50 -4.28 26.20
N ASP A 306 -11.09 -4.28 27.47
CA ASP A 306 -11.98 -3.99 28.61
C ASP A 306 -12.27 -2.49 28.79
N ARG A 307 -11.50 -1.62 28.11
CA ARG A 307 -11.61 -0.15 28.20
C ARG A 307 -12.20 0.49 26.95
N PHE A 308 -12.42 -0.30 25.90
CA PHE A 308 -12.98 0.14 24.63
C PHE A 308 -14.12 -0.77 24.18
N ARG A 309 -15.27 -0.19 23.84
CA ARG A 309 -16.41 -0.94 23.32
C ARG A 309 -16.31 -1.06 21.80
N GLU A 310 -16.29 -2.29 21.31
CA GLU A 310 -16.45 -2.63 19.90
C GLU A 310 -17.95 -2.62 19.55
N SER A 311 -18.48 -1.53 18.99
CA SER A 311 -19.92 -1.54 18.68
C SER A 311 -20.34 -0.88 17.38
N VAL A 312 -19.40 -0.45 16.53
CA VAL A 312 -19.78 0.22 15.29
C VAL A 312 -18.88 -0.20 14.15
N THR A 313 -19.40 -1.03 13.26
CA THR A 313 -18.79 -1.29 11.95
C THR A 313 -19.41 -0.32 10.94
N LEU A 314 -18.61 0.62 10.45
CA LEU A 314 -18.99 1.53 9.38
C LEU A 314 -19.03 0.76 8.06
N GLY A 315 -20.23 0.62 7.52
CA GLY A 315 -20.52 -0.18 6.33
C GLY A 315 -20.38 0.60 5.02
N ARG A 316 -20.48 -0.14 3.93
CA ARG A 316 -20.66 0.40 2.57
C ARG A 316 -22.08 0.96 2.43
N ILE A 317 -22.31 1.79 1.41
CA ILE A 317 -23.65 2.25 1.05
C ILE A 317 -24.45 1.03 0.60
N THR A 318 -25.42 0.60 1.40
CA THR A 318 -26.22 -0.59 1.14
C THR A 318 -27.49 -0.32 0.34
N ASP A 319 -27.90 0.94 0.21
CA ASP A 319 -29.13 1.37 -0.46
C ASP A 319 -28.81 2.40 -1.56
N ALA A 320 -29.32 2.15 -2.77
CA ALA A 320 -29.21 3.05 -3.91
C ALA A 320 -29.81 4.44 -3.65
N ARG A 321 -30.86 4.54 -2.81
CA ARG A 321 -31.44 5.83 -2.42
C ARG A 321 -30.47 6.69 -1.62
N LEU A 322 -29.69 6.05 -0.75
CA LEU A 322 -28.66 6.71 0.05
C LEU A 322 -27.49 7.13 -0.85
N GLY A 323 -27.11 6.28 -1.82
CA GLY A 323 -26.15 6.62 -2.86
C GLY A 323 -26.57 7.83 -3.71
N ARG A 324 -27.84 7.87 -4.13
CA ARG A 324 -28.42 8.99 -4.87
C ARG A 324 -28.38 10.28 -4.06
N ALA A 325 -28.86 10.26 -2.82
CA ALA A 325 -28.86 11.42 -1.95
C ALA A 325 -27.45 11.98 -1.69
N LEU A 326 -26.43 11.11 -1.62
CA LEU A 326 -25.02 11.52 -1.50
C LEU A 326 -24.56 12.29 -2.73
N VAL A 327 -24.89 11.78 -3.92
CA VAL A 327 -24.52 12.39 -5.20
C VAL A 327 -25.25 13.73 -5.39
N GLU A 328 -26.56 13.78 -5.12
CA GLU A 328 -27.38 15.00 -5.23
C GLU A 328 -26.84 16.13 -4.34
N LYS A 329 -26.56 15.83 -3.07
CA LYS A 329 -26.03 16.84 -2.15
C LYS A 329 -24.64 17.33 -2.58
N ARG A 330 -23.80 16.41 -3.06
CA ARG A 330 -22.42 16.71 -3.41
C ARG A 330 -22.29 17.56 -4.67
N LEU A 331 -23.01 17.19 -5.71
CA LEU A 331 -23.07 17.96 -6.95
C LEU A 331 -23.84 19.26 -6.78
N GLY A 332 -24.95 19.23 -6.04
CA GLY A 332 -25.80 20.39 -5.81
C GLY A 332 -25.06 21.58 -5.17
N ALA A 333 -24.20 21.34 -4.17
CA ALA A 333 -23.46 22.45 -3.54
C ALA A 333 -22.42 23.07 -4.49
N ALA A 334 -21.81 22.24 -5.35
CA ALA A 334 -20.88 22.72 -6.37
C ALA A 334 -21.61 23.58 -7.42
N TYR A 335 -22.75 23.11 -7.92
CA TYR A 335 -23.56 23.86 -8.88
C TYR A 335 -24.13 25.16 -8.33
N GLN A 336 -24.54 25.20 -7.06
CA GLN A 336 -24.97 26.43 -6.39
C GLN A 336 -23.86 27.48 -6.35
N THR A 337 -22.62 27.05 -6.08
CA THR A 337 -21.46 27.95 -6.04
C THR A 337 -21.12 28.50 -7.44
N MET A 338 -21.40 27.73 -8.48
CA MET A 338 -21.16 28.08 -9.89
C MET A 338 -22.33 28.85 -10.54
N GLU A 339 -23.43 29.06 -9.80
CA GLU A 339 -24.70 29.58 -10.34
C GLU A 339 -25.20 28.81 -11.58
N PHE A 340 -24.89 27.50 -11.65
CA PHE A 340 -25.29 26.63 -12.75
C PHE A 340 -26.55 25.85 -12.39
N THR A 341 -27.51 25.77 -13.31
CA THR A 341 -28.73 24.96 -13.14
C THR A 341 -28.56 23.64 -13.89
N PRO A 342 -28.34 22.51 -13.22
CA PRO A 342 -28.18 21.22 -13.89
C PRO A 342 -29.52 20.69 -14.43
N PRO A 343 -29.51 19.85 -15.49
CA PRO A 343 -30.72 19.20 -16.03
C PRO A 343 -31.50 18.38 -14.99
N HIS A 344 -30.80 17.69 -14.09
CA HIS A 344 -31.37 17.00 -12.94
C HIS A 344 -30.39 17.00 -11.75
N PRO A 345 -30.83 16.73 -10.51
CA PRO A 345 -30.02 16.89 -9.29
C PRO A 345 -28.73 16.05 -9.23
N THR A 346 -28.68 14.93 -9.95
CA THR A 346 -27.52 14.01 -10.02
C THR A 346 -26.63 14.21 -11.24
N TRP A 347 -26.92 15.18 -12.12
CA TRP A 347 -26.20 15.37 -13.39
C TRP A 347 -24.70 15.54 -13.16
N PRO A 348 -23.80 14.85 -13.90
CA PRO A 348 -24.04 14.11 -15.15
C PRO A 348 -24.38 12.61 -14.98
N ILE A 349 -24.95 12.18 -13.84
CA ILE A 349 -25.29 10.77 -13.58
C ILE A 349 -26.79 10.61 -13.73
N ALA A 350 -27.21 9.91 -14.79
CA ALA A 350 -28.61 9.69 -15.11
C ALA A 350 -29.36 9.08 -13.91
N PRO A 351 -30.60 9.51 -13.60
CA PRO A 351 -31.38 8.94 -12.50
C PRO A 351 -31.50 7.42 -12.56
N GLU A 352 -31.57 6.85 -13.77
CA GLU A 352 -31.67 5.41 -14.02
C GLU A 352 -30.44 4.62 -13.52
N ALA A 353 -29.28 5.28 -13.34
CA ALA A 353 -28.07 4.65 -12.80
C ALA A 353 -28.25 4.16 -11.34
N PHE A 354 -29.26 4.68 -10.63
CA PHE A 354 -29.62 4.27 -9.28
C PHE A 354 -30.77 3.25 -9.24
N ASP A 355 -31.40 2.93 -10.37
CA ASP A 355 -32.57 2.05 -10.45
C ASP A 355 -32.21 0.56 -10.66
N GLY A 356 -30.93 0.25 -10.93
CA GLY A 356 -30.41 -1.11 -11.17
C GLY A 356 -30.03 -1.92 -9.91
N ALA A 357 -29.40 -3.08 -10.11
CA ALA A 357 -28.87 -3.88 -9.00
C ALA A 357 -27.73 -3.12 -8.29
N TRP A 358 -27.94 -2.74 -7.02
CA TRP A 358 -27.01 -1.91 -6.28
C TRP A 358 -25.85 -2.73 -5.70
N GLU A 359 -24.65 -2.56 -6.26
CA GLU A 359 -23.43 -3.03 -5.62
C GLU A 359 -23.13 -2.19 -4.36
N GLN A 360 -22.69 -2.86 -3.29
CA GLN A 360 -22.32 -2.16 -2.06
C GLN A 360 -21.00 -1.42 -2.27
N TRP A 361 -21.08 -0.11 -2.52
CA TRP A 361 -19.95 0.80 -2.71
C TRP A 361 -19.59 1.55 -1.43
N THR A 362 -18.31 1.85 -1.22
CA THR A 362 -17.95 2.92 -0.28
C THR A 362 -18.28 4.30 -0.90
N PRO A 363 -18.61 5.33 -0.10
CA PRO A 363 -18.74 6.70 -0.59
C PRO A 363 -17.57 7.16 -1.46
N ARG A 364 -16.32 6.85 -1.05
CA ARG A 364 -15.12 7.20 -1.82
C ARG A 364 -15.06 6.48 -3.17
N GLU A 365 -15.36 5.19 -3.23
CA GLU A 365 -15.41 4.41 -4.48
C GLU A 365 -16.45 4.95 -5.47
N LEU A 366 -17.63 5.30 -4.97
CA LEU A 366 -18.70 5.89 -5.79
C LEU A 366 -18.26 7.23 -6.39
N LEU A 367 -17.63 8.07 -5.58
CA LEU A 367 -17.15 9.39 -6.00
C LEU A 367 -15.95 9.33 -6.96
N LYS A 368 -15.02 8.38 -6.75
CA LYS A 368 -13.92 8.11 -7.71
C LYS A 368 -14.48 7.75 -9.09
N ARG A 369 -15.53 6.93 -9.17
CA ARG A 369 -16.18 6.58 -10.44
C ARG A 369 -16.83 7.77 -11.11
N ILE A 370 -17.52 8.61 -10.34
CA ILE A 370 -18.12 9.85 -10.83
C ILE A 370 -17.03 10.79 -11.37
N GLY A 371 -15.94 10.97 -10.63
CA GLY A 371 -14.77 11.73 -11.09
C GLY A 371 -14.20 11.20 -12.41
N ALA A 372 -13.96 9.88 -12.49
CA ALA A 372 -13.46 9.24 -13.70
C ALA A 372 -14.39 9.41 -14.92
N HIS A 373 -15.71 9.42 -14.70
CA HIS A 373 -16.68 9.70 -15.76
C HIS A 373 -16.60 11.16 -16.23
N ILE A 374 -16.50 12.10 -15.30
CA ILE A 374 -16.36 13.53 -15.61
C ILE A 374 -15.06 13.78 -16.40
N ASP A 375 -13.94 13.20 -15.96
CA ASP A 375 -12.67 13.26 -16.68
C ASP A 375 -12.79 12.67 -18.10
N ALA A 376 -13.57 11.60 -18.26
CA ALA A 376 -13.84 11.02 -19.58
C ALA A 376 -14.68 11.95 -20.48
N CYS A 377 -15.68 12.65 -19.92
CA CYS A 377 -16.45 13.67 -20.64
C CYS A 377 -15.56 14.86 -21.05
N LEU A 378 -14.68 15.32 -20.15
CA LEU A 378 -13.73 16.40 -20.42
C LEU A 378 -12.72 16.02 -21.51
N ARG A 379 -12.13 14.82 -21.44
CA ARG A 379 -11.20 14.33 -22.48
C ARG A 379 -11.85 14.17 -23.84
N SER A 380 -13.11 13.73 -23.89
CA SER A 380 -13.82 13.54 -25.16
C SER A 380 -14.41 14.83 -25.72
N GLY A 381 -14.58 15.88 -24.90
CA GLY A 381 -15.27 17.11 -25.29
C GLY A 381 -16.76 16.90 -25.54
N GLN A 382 -17.35 15.84 -24.98
CA GLN A 382 -18.77 15.53 -25.07
C GLN A 382 -19.30 15.22 -23.68
N VAL A 383 -20.35 15.94 -23.27
CA VAL A 383 -21.10 15.58 -22.07
C VAL A 383 -21.98 14.38 -22.42
N ARG A 384 -21.75 13.27 -21.72
CA ARG A 384 -22.65 12.11 -21.71
C ARG A 384 -23.11 11.84 -20.29
N GLU A 385 -24.35 11.41 -20.13
CA GLU A 385 -24.83 10.97 -18.83
C GLU A 385 -24.36 9.54 -18.53
N LEU A 386 -23.96 9.29 -17.29
CA LEU A 386 -23.61 7.94 -16.83
C LEU A 386 -24.91 7.21 -16.50
N THR A 387 -25.20 6.12 -17.22
CA THR A 387 -26.46 5.37 -17.06
C THR A 387 -26.34 4.14 -16.17
N SER A 388 -25.12 3.69 -15.87
CA SER A 388 -24.83 2.65 -14.89
C SER A 388 -23.45 2.85 -14.26
N PHE A 389 -23.31 2.55 -12.97
CA PHE A 389 -22.00 2.55 -12.30
C PHE A 389 -21.09 1.37 -12.71
N ASP A 390 -21.65 0.37 -13.40
CA ASP A 390 -20.92 -0.74 -14.03
C ASP A 390 -20.48 -0.42 -15.46
N GLU A 391 -21.00 0.68 -16.02
CA GLU A 391 -20.64 1.15 -17.35
C GLU A 391 -19.16 1.54 -17.32
N ARG A 392 -18.31 0.68 -17.88
CA ARG A 392 -16.91 1.04 -18.13
C ARG A 392 -16.92 2.34 -18.93
N ALA A 393 -16.05 3.29 -18.60
CA ALA A 393 -15.70 4.39 -19.50
C ALA A 393 -15.04 3.81 -20.77
N SER A 394 -15.82 3.19 -21.64
CA SER A 394 -15.48 2.86 -23.00
C SER A 394 -15.78 4.10 -23.83
N LEU A 395 -14.84 5.03 -23.85
CA LEU A 395 -14.73 5.95 -24.96
C LEU A 395 -13.59 5.47 -25.86
N PRO A 396 -13.72 5.61 -27.20
CA PRO A 396 -12.65 5.31 -28.11
C PRO A 396 -11.48 6.23 -27.77
N VAL A 397 -10.35 5.65 -27.37
CA VAL A 397 -9.08 6.35 -27.48
C VAL A 397 -8.91 6.61 -28.97
N ALA A 398 -9.12 7.85 -29.39
CA ALA A 398 -8.71 8.26 -30.73
C ALA A 398 -7.24 7.83 -30.88
N PRO A 399 -6.87 7.16 -31.98
CA PRO A 399 -5.48 6.78 -32.19
C PRO A 399 -4.61 8.03 -32.03
N LEU A 400 -3.51 7.89 -31.29
CA LEU A 400 -2.41 8.84 -31.30
C LEU A 400 -2.20 9.25 -32.76
N ARG A 401 -2.52 10.51 -33.08
CA ARG A 401 -2.14 11.09 -34.36
C ARG A 401 -0.63 11.00 -34.42
N THR A 402 -0.15 10.05 -35.20
CA THR A 402 1.21 10.04 -35.71
C THR A 402 1.31 11.20 -36.69
N VAL A 403 1.90 12.29 -36.20
CA VAL A 403 2.60 13.41 -36.88
C VAL A 403 2.31 14.66 -36.05
N VAL A 404 3.33 15.15 -35.34
CA VAL A 404 3.33 16.48 -34.76
C VAL A 404 3.36 17.48 -35.91
N GLU A 405 2.21 18.08 -36.24
CA GLU A 405 2.22 19.42 -36.82
C GLU A 405 2.70 20.36 -35.70
N SER A 406 3.82 21.02 -35.89
CA SER A 406 4.49 21.87 -34.89
C SER A 406 3.72 23.13 -34.49
N ASP A 407 2.47 23.29 -34.91
CA ASP A 407 1.68 24.52 -34.83
C ASP A 407 0.42 24.45 -33.94
N GLN A 408 0.04 23.27 -33.41
CA GLN A 408 -1.23 23.13 -32.66
C GLN A 408 -1.28 23.93 -31.34
N PHE A 409 -0.13 24.22 -30.73
CA PHE A 409 -0.04 24.84 -29.40
C PHE A 409 0.52 26.27 -29.38
N THR A 410 0.77 26.86 -30.55
CA THR A 410 1.46 28.16 -30.67
C THR A 410 0.68 29.28 -29.97
N GLU A 411 -0.65 29.26 -30.00
CA GLU A 411 -1.49 30.24 -29.30
C GLU A 411 -1.37 30.13 -27.78
N LEU A 412 -1.44 28.90 -27.23
CA LEU A 412 -1.24 28.64 -25.80
C LEU A 412 0.19 28.92 -25.34
N ASP A 413 1.20 28.61 -26.17
CA ASP A 413 2.60 28.95 -25.90
C ASP A 413 2.79 30.49 -25.84
N THR A 414 2.10 31.23 -26.71
CA THR A 414 2.12 32.70 -26.74
C THR A 414 1.39 33.30 -25.54
N GLU A 415 0.22 32.76 -25.18
CA GLU A 415 -0.55 33.17 -24.00
C GLU A 415 0.23 32.90 -22.72
N PHE A 416 0.82 31.70 -22.58
CA PHE A 416 1.67 31.35 -21.44
C PHE A 416 2.88 32.29 -21.33
N ALA A 417 3.56 32.60 -22.44
CA ALA A 417 4.68 33.53 -22.45
C ALA A 417 4.26 34.96 -22.07
N LYS A 418 3.10 35.43 -22.57
CA LYS A 418 2.52 36.74 -22.22
C LYS A 418 2.20 36.81 -20.73
N LEU A 419 1.50 35.81 -20.19
CA LEU A 419 1.16 35.76 -18.77
C LEU A 419 2.43 35.71 -17.89
N LYS A 420 3.44 34.92 -18.27
CA LYS A 420 4.74 34.92 -17.56
C LYS A 420 5.41 36.29 -17.54
N ALA A 421 5.23 37.10 -18.58
CA ALA A 421 5.80 38.45 -18.65
C ALA A 421 5.05 39.44 -17.74
N GLU A 422 3.73 39.30 -17.61
CA GLU A 422 2.85 40.15 -16.78
C GLU A 422 3.02 39.93 -15.27
N ALA A 423 3.44 38.73 -14.85
CA ALA A 423 3.67 38.41 -13.46
C ALA A 423 4.78 39.29 -12.83
N ASP A 424 4.49 39.83 -11.63
CA ASP A 424 5.39 40.65 -10.81
C ASP A 424 5.87 39.83 -9.58
N PRO A 425 7.07 39.19 -9.65
CA PRO A 425 7.53 38.28 -8.59
C PRO A 425 7.69 38.95 -7.23
N GLU A 426 8.01 40.24 -7.17
CA GLU A 426 8.22 40.96 -5.91
C GLU A 426 6.90 41.16 -5.15
N LYS A 427 5.81 41.49 -5.86
CA LYS A 427 4.48 41.61 -5.25
C LYS A 427 3.93 40.26 -4.80
N LEU A 428 4.20 39.19 -5.55
CA LEU A 428 3.71 37.85 -5.26
C LEU A 428 4.42 37.21 -4.06
N ARG A 429 5.65 37.61 -3.73
CA ARG A 429 6.42 37.14 -2.55
C ARG A 429 6.35 38.05 -1.32
N ASN A 430 5.42 38.99 -1.27
CA ASN A 430 5.34 39.96 -0.18
C ASN A 430 4.74 39.35 1.10
N GLU A 431 5.35 39.62 2.26
CA GLU A 431 4.87 39.16 3.58
C GLU A 431 3.39 39.49 3.85
N LYS A 432 2.87 40.61 3.32
CA LYS A 432 1.47 41.04 3.55
C LYS A 432 0.46 40.29 2.68
N THR A 433 0.91 39.69 1.59
CA THR A 433 0.04 39.02 0.59
C THR A 433 0.31 37.52 0.49
N GLU A 434 1.38 37.01 1.12
CA GLU A 434 1.79 35.60 1.07
C GLU A 434 0.62 34.63 1.35
N ASP A 435 -0.12 34.86 2.44
CA ASP A 435 -1.23 33.99 2.87
C ASP A 435 -2.48 34.08 1.97
N LYS A 436 -2.54 35.07 1.08
CA LYS A 436 -3.62 35.24 0.10
C LYS A 436 -3.26 34.69 -1.27
N VAL A 437 -1.99 34.83 -1.66
CA VAL A 437 -1.53 34.57 -3.02
C VAL A 437 -0.92 33.18 -3.17
N MET A 438 -0.11 32.75 -2.20
CA MET A 438 0.61 31.47 -2.30
C MET A 438 -0.28 30.23 -2.37
N PRO A 439 -1.43 30.16 -1.68
CA PRO A 439 -2.33 29.01 -1.81
C PRO A 439 -2.80 28.76 -3.25
N ASP A 440 -3.12 29.84 -3.97
CA ASP A 440 -3.65 29.74 -5.34
C ASP A 440 -2.53 29.33 -6.31
N LEU A 441 -1.37 29.99 -6.23
CA LEU A 441 -0.20 29.66 -7.06
C LEU A 441 0.27 28.22 -6.89
N LEU A 442 0.40 27.75 -5.64
CA LEU A 442 0.87 26.39 -5.36
C LEU A 442 -0.18 25.35 -5.74
N SER A 443 -1.47 25.62 -5.51
CA SER A 443 -2.54 24.73 -5.94
C SER A 443 -2.59 24.60 -7.47
N ALA A 444 -2.43 25.70 -8.21
CA ALA A 444 -2.38 25.68 -9.67
C ALA A 444 -1.20 24.84 -10.16
N ALA A 445 -0.01 25.08 -9.61
CA ALA A 445 1.20 24.36 -9.97
C ALA A 445 1.11 22.84 -9.71
N LEU A 446 0.57 22.44 -8.55
CA LEU A 446 0.41 21.03 -8.18
C LEU A 446 -0.64 20.33 -9.06
N ARG A 447 -1.75 20.98 -9.39
CA ARG A 447 -2.77 20.42 -10.31
C ARG A 447 -2.22 20.24 -11.72
N SER A 448 -1.47 21.22 -12.22
CA SER A 448 -0.74 21.10 -13.48
C SER A 448 0.27 19.95 -13.42
N TRP A 449 1.00 19.81 -12.32
CA TRP A 449 1.95 18.71 -12.14
C TRP A 449 1.28 17.32 -12.16
N ILE A 450 0.15 17.14 -11.45
CA ILE A 450 -0.63 15.88 -11.48
C ILE A 450 -1.02 15.53 -12.91
N THR A 451 -1.51 16.53 -13.66
CA THR A 451 -1.86 16.37 -15.08
C THR A 451 -0.67 15.95 -15.94
N GLU A 452 0.51 16.53 -15.70
CA GLU A 452 1.74 16.25 -16.46
C GLU A 452 2.32 14.86 -16.24
N VAL A 453 2.20 14.34 -15.01
CA VAL A 453 2.74 13.03 -14.62
C VAL A 453 1.80 11.88 -15.00
N GLY A 454 0.51 12.18 -15.17
CA GLY A 454 -0.53 11.19 -15.41
C GLY A 454 -0.98 10.56 -14.09
N ASP A 455 -2.28 10.64 -13.81
CA ASP A 455 -2.90 10.11 -12.60
C ASP A 455 -3.99 9.07 -12.95
N ASP A 456 -3.67 8.18 -13.88
CA ASP A 456 -4.62 7.20 -14.42
C ASP A 456 -5.18 6.23 -13.35
N ASN A 457 -4.47 6.12 -12.21
CA ASN A 457 -4.87 5.32 -11.04
C ASN A 457 -5.52 6.14 -9.91
N LEU A 458 -5.66 7.46 -10.04
CA LEU A 458 -6.14 8.38 -8.99
C LEU A 458 -5.32 8.26 -7.69
N GLU A 459 -4.00 8.12 -7.84
CA GLU A 459 -3.03 8.02 -6.76
C GLU A 459 -2.75 9.38 -6.10
N TRP A 460 -2.89 10.47 -6.85
CA TRP A 460 -2.50 11.83 -6.42
C TRP A 460 -3.70 12.75 -6.18
N VAL A 461 -3.70 13.45 -5.05
CA VAL A 461 -4.74 14.43 -4.71
C VAL A 461 -4.10 15.72 -4.22
N CYS A 462 -4.49 16.85 -4.82
CA CYS A 462 -4.07 18.18 -4.38
C CYS A 462 -5.25 18.92 -3.71
N GLU A 463 -5.04 19.38 -2.49
CA GLU A 463 -6.05 20.11 -1.71
C GLU A 463 -5.76 21.61 -1.67
N ARG A 464 -6.84 22.40 -1.81
CA ARG A 464 -6.79 23.86 -1.66
C ARG A 464 -7.11 24.24 -0.22
N GLN A 465 -6.14 24.84 0.47
CA GLN A 465 -6.30 25.31 1.86
C GLN A 465 -7.05 26.65 1.90
N ASN A 466 -8.38 26.62 2.07
CA ASN A 466 -9.20 27.83 2.26
C ASN A 466 -9.22 28.28 3.74
N GLY A 467 -8.40 29.27 4.11
CA GLY A 467 -8.44 29.95 5.42
C GLY A 467 -7.16 29.85 6.25
N ARG A 468 -6.97 30.81 7.20
CA ARG A 468 -5.74 31.11 8.00
C ARG A 468 -4.71 29.97 8.02
N GLY A 469 -3.92 29.94 6.95
CA GLY A 469 -3.10 28.78 6.60
C GLY A 469 -1.88 28.67 7.48
N ASP A 470 -1.77 27.59 8.23
CA ASP A 470 -0.48 27.14 8.75
C ASP A 470 0.33 26.46 7.62
N LEU A 471 -0.35 26.01 6.55
CA LEU A 471 0.18 25.56 5.27
C LEU A 471 -0.55 26.28 4.12
N HIS A 472 0.13 26.43 2.98
CA HIS A 472 -0.41 27.05 1.77
C HIS A 472 -0.92 26.02 0.75
N ALA A 473 -0.31 24.85 0.66
CA ALA A 473 -0.79 23.75 -0.19
C ALA A 473 -0.49 22.39 0.42
N TRP A 474 -1.26 21.39 -0.01
CA TRP A 474 -1.17 20.01 0.45
C TRP A 474 -1.35 19.05 -0.73
N LEU A 475 -0.41 18.11 -0.87
CA LEU A 475 -0.45 17.04 -1.86
C LEU A 475 -0.41 15.69 -1.13
N THR A 476 -1.31 14.79 -1.47
CA THR A 476 -1.35 13.43 -0.91
C THR A 476 -1.16 12.41 -2.03
N ARG A 477 -0.34 11.39 -1.78
CA ARG A 477 -0.18 10.21 -2.64
C ARG A 477 -0.66 8.97 -1.90
N THR A 478 -1.55 8.19 -2.51
CA THR A 478 -1.87 6.85 -2.01
C THR A 478 -0.86 5.85 -2.58
N VAL A 479 -0.04 5.27 -1.72
CA VAL A 479 1.01 4.29 -2.11
C VAL A 479 0.45 2.87 -2.14
N ASP A 480 -0.38 2.52 -1.16
CA ASP A 480 -1.13 1.28 -1.14
C ASP A 480 -2.57 1.56 -0.71
N GLU A 481 -3.52 1.24 -1.59
CA GLU A 481 -4.93 1.45 -1.32
C GLU A 481 -5.45 0.48 -0.24
N ALA A 482 -4.97 -0.77 -0.19
CA ALA A 482 -5.48 -1.80 0.70
C ALA A 482 -5.06 -1.58 2.17
N SER A 483 -3.84 -1.07 2.39
CA SER A 483 -3.29 -0.81 3.73
C SER A 483 -3.48 0.63 4.22
N ASP A 484 -4.14 1.49 3.42
CA ASP A 484 -4.23 2.93 3.65
C ASP A 484 -2.87 3.64 3.84
N LEU A 485 -1.85 3.17 3.12
CA LEU A 485 -0.54 3.79 3.14
C LEU A 485 -0.56 5.05 2.26
N GLN A 486 -0.31 6.19 2.89
CA GLN A 486 -0.28 7.50 2.25
C GLN A 486 1.01 8.25 2.55
N GLU A 487 1.47 8.99 1.55
CA GLU A 487 2.54 9.99 1.66
C GLU A 487 1.95 11.38 1.47
N HIS A 488 2.46 12.37 2.20
CA HIS A 488 1.95 13.73 2.14
C HIS A 488 3.07 14.75 1.95
N TRP A 489 2.79 15.79 1.17
CA TRP A 489 3.65 16.95 0.99
C TRP A 489 2.90 18.23 1.38
N GLY A 490 3.35 18.87 2.46
CA GLY A 490 2.88 20.18 2.89
C GLY A 490 3.81 21.29 2.40
N PHE A 491 3.24 22.39 1.91
CA PHE A 491 4.00 23.54 1.42
C PHE A 491 3.67 24.79 2.22
N ARG A 492 4.68 25.53 2.67
CA ARG A 492 4.51 26.81 3.38
C ARG A 492 5.51 27.85 2.92
N ALA A 493 5.04 28.97 2.39
CA ALA A 493 5.87 30.15 2.19
C ALA A 493 5.99 31.00 3.47
N ILE A 494 7.21 31.48 3.75
CA ILE A 494 7.51 32.37 4.88
C ILE A 494 8.40 33.52 4.38
N ALA A 495 7.77 34.63 4.00
CA ALA A 495 8.45 35.87 3.59
C ALA A 495 8.83 36.78 4.77
N ALA A 496 8.35 36.47 5.98
CA ALA A 496 8.59 37.28 7.17
C ALA A 496 10.09 37.50 7.48
N GLN A 497 10.48 38.76 7.66
CA GLN A 497 11.86 39.15 7.96
C GLN A 497 12.18 39.15 9.46
N ASN A 498 11.17 39.40 10.30
CA ASN A 498 11.33 39.38 11.76
C ASN A 498 11.55 37.94 12.25
N ALA A 499 12.63 37.71 12.99
CA ALA A 499 13.03 36.37 13.45
C ALA A 499 11.96 35.65 14.28
N ARG A 500 11.27 36.35 15.20
CA ARG A 500 10.20 35.77 16.02
C ARG A 500 8.99 35.41 15.17
N ALA A 501 8.63 36.29 14.23
CA ALA A 501 7.48 36.08 13.35
C ALA A 501 7.73 34.97 12.29
N ALA A 502 8.97 34.82 11.84
CA ALA A 502 9.38 33.74 10.93
C ALA A 502 9.41 32.39 11.67
N LEU A 503 10.00 32.33 12.86
CA LEU A 503 10.07 31.10 13.66
C LEU A 503 8.68 30.65 14.12
N SER A 504 7.79 31.58 14.49
CA SER A 504 6.39 31.25 14.83
C SER A 504 5.64 30.62 13.64
N ARG A 505 5.75 31.20 12.44
CA ARG A 505 5.13 30.62 11.23
C ARG A 505 5.73 29.26 10.86
N PHE A 506 7.04 29.08 11.08
CA PHE A 506 7.73 27.82 10.88
C PHE A 506 7.25 26.72 11.82
N ARG A 507 7.16 27.00 13.11
CA ARG A 507 6.64 26.05 14.11
C ARG A 507 5.22 25.62 13.77
N LYS A 508 4.36 26.59 13.39
CA LYS A 508 2.99 26.32 12.95
C LYS A 508 2.93 25.42 11.73
N ALA A 509 3.79 25.63 10.75
CA ALA A 509 3.88 24.79 9.56
C ALA A 509 4.37 23.37 9.87
N ARG A 510 5.41 23.23 10.71
CA ARG A 510 5.94 21.92 11.15
C ARG A 510 4.90 21.11 11.90
N SER A 511 4.23 21.78 12.82
CA SER A 511 3.08 21.30 13.57
C SER A 511 1.95 20.88 12.60
N ALA A 512 1.63 21.70 11.58
CA ALA A 512 0.52 21.41 10.66
C ALA A 512 0.81 20.26 9.71
N ALA A 513 2.07 20.10 9.31
CA ALA A 513 2.50 18.98 8.50
C ALA A 513 2.70 17.68 9.31
N GLY A 514 2.65 17.74 10.65
CA GLY A 514 2.91 16.58 11.51
C GLY A 514 4.35 16.07 11.39
N GLN A 515 5.30 16.94 11.00
CA GLN A 515 6.65 16.51 10.68
C GLN A 515 7.52 16.42 11.94
N ARG A 516 8.03 15.21 12.21
CA ARG A 516 8.91 14.88 13.34
C ARG A 516 9.96 13.83 12.92
N PRO A 517 11.08 13.68 13.65
CA PRO A 517 12.02 12.58 13.41
C PRO A 517 11.29 11.23 13.43
N GLY A 518 11.45 10.40 12.39
CA GLY A 518 10.75 9.11 12.22
C GLY A 518 9.43 9.16 11.41
N ALA A 519 8.88 10.35 11.15
CA ALA A 519 7.66 10.55 10.34
C ALA A 519 7.96 10.62 8.83
N ASP A 520 8.61 9.60 8.26
CA ASP A 520 9.13 9.68 6.87
C ASP A 520 8.06 9.67 5.76
N ASN A 521 6.76 9.61 6.08
CA ASN A 521 5.65 9.77 5.13
C ASN A 521 5.04 11.19 5.09
N ARG A 522 5.57 12.13 5.90
CA ARG A 522 5.14 13.52 5.96
C ARG A 522 6.31 14.42 5.54
N HIS A 523 6.21 15.02 4.35
CA HIS A 523 7.23 15.89 3.78
C HIS A 523 6.81 17.36 3.88
N LEU A 524 7.46 18.15 4.72
CA LEU A 524 7.22 19.60 4.76
C LEU A 524 8.28 20.35 3.95
N VAL A 525 7.79 21.19 3.04
CA VAL A 525 8.59 22.10 2.21
C VAL A 525 8.35 23.54 2.68
N ILE A 526 9.38 24.15 3.24
CA ILE A 526 9.39 25.57 3.59
C ILE A 526 9.93 26.37 2.41
N ILE A 527 9.09 27.23 1.86
CA ILE A 527 9.42 28.15 0.77
C ILE A 527 9.90 29.46 1.37
N ARG A 528 11.22 29.69 1.36
CA ARG A 528 11.81 30.87 1.99
C ARG A 528 13.07 31.32 1.25
N ALA A 529 13.12 32.60 0.88
CA ALA A 529 14.30 33.23 0.29
C ALA A 529 15.24 33.89 1.34
N PRO A 530 14.75 34.60 2.38
CA PRO A 530 15.63 35.16 3.40
C PRO A 530 16.28 34.07 4.27
N LYS A 531 17.55 34.22 4.62
CA LYS A 531 18.22 33.28 5.53
C LYS A 531 17.56 33.28 6.91
N TRP A 532 17.58 32.12 7.57
CA TRP A 532 17.18 32.01 8.97
C TRP A 532 18.07 32.86 9.87
N SER A 533 17.53 33.33 11.00
CA SER A 533 18.32 34.09 11.96
C SER A 533 19.41 33.21 12.57
N GLN A 534 20.54 33.82 12.94
CA GLN A 534 21.66 33.13 13.60
C GLN A 534 21.43 32.90 15.11
N GLY A 535 20.19 33.09 15.59
CA GLY A 535 19.84 32.79 16.97
C GLY A 535 20.03 31.29 17.27
N LYS A 536 20.47 30.96 18.48
CA LYS A 536 20.73 29.57 18.91
C LYS A 536 19.51 28.67 18.68
N LYS A 537 18.34 29.09 19.18
CA LYS A 537 17.06 28.37 19.05
C LYS A 537 16.59 28.17 17.60
N THR A 538 16.71 29.21 16.77
CA THR A 538 16.38 29.08 15.33
C THR A 538 17.27 28.05 14.65
N ARG A 539 18.57 28.00 14.98
CA ARG A 539 19.50 27.00 14.42
C ARG A 539 19.18 25.59 14.91
N GLU A 540 18.85 25.42 16.19
CA GLU A 540 18.45 24.14 16.76
C GLU A 540 17.16 23.62 16.11
N GLU A 541 16.13 24.46 15.98
CA GLU A 541 14.84 24.04 15.41
C GLU A 541 14.90 23.77 13.90
N VAL A 542 15.62 24.61 13.14
CA VAL A 542 15.81 24.40 11.70
C VAL A 542 16.70 23.19 11.46
N GLY A 543 17.75 23.00 12.25
CA GLY A 543 18.62 21.82 12.17
C GLY A 543 17.87 20.51 12.47
N ALA A 544 17.01 20.50 13.51
CA ALA A 544 16.15 19.36 13.81
C ALA A 544 15.16 19.07 12.67
N PHE A 545 14.60 20.11 12.04
CA PHE A 545 13.72 19.99 10.88
C PHE A 545 14.42 19.40 9.65
N GLU A 546 15.63 19.85 9.33
CA GLU A 546 16.41 19.32 8.21
C GLU A 546 16.83 17.85 8.46
N THR A 547 17.19 17.52 9.71
CA THR A 547 17.51 16.14 10.12
C THR A 547 16.29 15.21 10.01
N ALA A 548 15.08 15.72 10.27
CA ALA A 548 13.81 15.02 10.09
C ALA A 548 13.32 14.99 8.62
N GLY A 549 14.20 15.23 7.64
CA GLY A 549 13.88 15.16 6.20
C GLY A 549 13.17 16.40 5.64
N GLY A 550 13.06 17.48 6.42
CA GLY A 550 12.43 18.74 6.02
C GLY A 550 13.26 19.48 4.99
N ARG A 551 12.59 20.13 4.02
CA ARG A 551 13.27 20.85 2.94
C ARG A 551 12.96 22.33 3.01
N THR A 552 13.99 23.17 3.13
CA THR A 552 13.87 24.61 2.89
C THR A 552 14.35 24.92 1.47
N LYS A 553 13.50 25.51 0.63
CA LYS A 553 13.83 25.90 -0.74
C LYS A 553 13.39 27.34 -1.04
N PRO A 554 14.18 28.12 -1.78
CA PRO A 554 13.66 29.38 -2.33
C PRO A 554 12.67 29.09 -3.45
N LEU A 555 11.75 30.01 -3.70
CA LEU A 555 10.94 30.01 -4.92
C LEU A 555 11.60 30.94 -5.91
N SER A 556 12.02 30.43 -7.06
CA SER A 556 12.76 31.19 -8.09
C SER A 556 11.82 32.13 -8.87
N ASP A 557 12.36 33.21 -9.47
CA ASP A 557 11.55 34.14 -10.29
C ASP A 557 10.88 33.44 -11.48
N PRO A 558 11.56 32.52 -12.20
CA PRO A 558 10.93 31.70 -13.21
C PRO A 558 9.76 30.86 -12.67
N ASP A 559 9.88 30.26 -11.48
CA ASP A 559 8.83 29.43 -10.90
C ASP A 559 7.61 30.26 -10.51
N VAL A 560 7.78 31.43 -9.89
CA VAL A 560 6.66 32.33 -9.57
C VAL A 560 5.88 32.72 -10.83
N ARG A 561 6.61 33.11 -11.89
CA ARG A 561 5.99 33.50 -13.17
C ARG A 561 5.25 32.32 -13.80
N THR A 562 5.84 31.13 -13.76
CA THR A 562 5.21 29.90 -14.26
C THR A 562 3.95 29.56 -13.49
N PHE A 563 3.98 29.54 -12.15
CA PHE A 563 2.82 29.21 -11.31
C PHE A 563 1.70 30.24 -11.47
N TRP A 564 2.03 31.51 -11.62
CA TRP A 564 1.05 32.57 -11.89
C TRP A 564 0.40 32.42 -13.26
N ALA A 565 1.19 32.10 -14.30
CA ALA A 565 0.64 31.85 -15.62
C ALA A 565 -0.27 30.61 -15.64
N LEU A 566 0.13 29.54 -14.93
CA LEU A 566 -0.69 28.34 -14.76
C LEU A 566 -2.00 28.62 -14.03
N ASP A 567 -1.97 29.41 -12.95
CA ASP A 567 -3.17 29.86 -12.23
C ASP A 567 -4.17 30.56 -13.16
N ARG A 568 -3.69 31.52 -13.97
CA ARG A 568 -4.53 32.24 -14.94
C ARG A 568 -5.04 31.35 -16.09
N MET A 569 -4.19 30.49 -16.64
CA MET A 569 -4.59 29.58 -17.72
C MET A 569 -5.61 28.54 -17.22
N LEU A 570 -5.52 28.06 -15.99
CA LEU A 570 -6.50 27.15 -15.40
C LEU A 570 -7.85 27.82 -15.13
N GLU A 571 -7.91 29.15 -14.97
CA GLU A 571 -9.17 29.89 -14.86
C GLU A 571 -9.91 30.01 -16.21
N THR A 572 -9.19 30.00 -17.34
CA THR A 572 -9.74 30.27 -18.69
C THR A 572 -9.69 29.07 -19.65
N GLY A 573 -8.99 28.00 -19.28
CA GLY A 573 -8.61 26.92 -20.20
C GLY A 573 -9.66 25.83 -20.45
N GLY A 574 -9.69 25.34 -21.69
CA GLY A 574 -10.47 24.17 -22.13
C GLY A 574 -9.59 22.96 -22.50
N ARG A 575 -10.12 22.03 -23.30
CA ARG A 575 -9.48 20.76 -23.70
C ARG A 575 -8.03 20.88 -24.18
N GLU A 576 -7.70 21.92 -24.94
CA GLU A 576 -6.36 22.15 -25.49
C GLU A 576 -5.31 22.41 -24.41
N LEU A 577 -5.69 22.98 -23.26
CA LEU A 577 -4.78 23.23 -22.14
C LEU A 577 -4.31 21.92 -21.49
N HIS A 578 -5.18 20.91 -21.41
CA HIS A 578 -4.81 19.60 -20.84
C HIS A 578 -3.77 18.89 -21.72
N GLU A 579 -4.02 18.85 -23.04
CA GLU A 579 -3.07 18.30 -24.02
C GLU A 579 -1.74 19.08 -24.01
N TRP A 580 -1.82 20.42 -23.88
CA TRP A 580 -0.66 21.30 -23.74
C TRP A 580 0.16 21.03 -22.47
N LEU A 581 -0.48 20.84 -21.31
CA LEU A 581 0.22 20.53 -20.06
C LEU A 581 1.00 19.22 -20.20
N VAL A 582 0.36 18.16 -20.70
CA VAL A 582 0.98 16.84 -20.90
C VAL A 582 2.21 16.91 -21.82
N ASP A 583 2.15 17.75 -22.86
CA ASP A 583 3.23 17.93 -23.85
C ASP A 583 4.35 18.88 -23.35
N ARG A 584 4.02 20.11 -22.93
CA ARG A 584 4.99 21.16 -22.58
C ARG A 584 5.58 21.01 -21.18
N ARG A 585 4.85 20.37 -20.26
CA ARG A 585 5.26 20.05 -18.89
C ARG A 585 5.88 21.20 -18.07
N PRO A 586 5.24 22.39 -18.01
CA PRO A 586 5.80 23.55 -17.31
C PRO A 586 5.94 23.39 -15.79
N ALA A 587 5.07 22.63 -15.11
CA ALA A 587 5.08 22.48 -13.66
C ALA A 587 6.13 21.47 -13.17
N SER A 588 6.22 20.30 -13.79
CA SER A 588 7.22 19.26 -13.48
C SER A 588 8.65 19.67 -13.83
N ARG A 589 8.82 20.65 -14.73
CA ARG A 589 10.11 21.29 -15.04
C ARG A 589 10.46 22.47 -14.11
N SER A 590 9.57 22.89 -13.21
CA SER A 590 9.87 23.94 -12.23
C SER A 590 10.97 23.51 -11.26
N GLU A 591 11.79 24.44 -10.82
CA GLU A 591 12.92 24.15 -9.92
C GLU A 591 12.41 23.66 -8.56
N LEU A 592 11.36 24.28 -8.03
CA LEU A 592 10.76 23.88 -6.77
C LEU A 592 10.18 22.46 -6.82
N LEU A 593 9.27 22.17 -7.77
CA LEU A 593 8.53 20.90 -7.75
C LEU A 593 9.42 19.71 -8.11
N SER A 594 10.30 19.86 -9.11
CA SER A 594 11.24 18.80 -9.50
C SER A 594 12.23 18.43 -8.39
N ALA A 595 12.55 19.38 -7.50
CA ALA A 595 13.46 19.15 -6.38
C ALA A 595 12.81 18.52 -5.14
N VAL A 596 11.48 18.57 -5.01
CA VAL A 596 10.77 18.16 -3.78
C VAL A 596 9.80 16.99 -3.99
N LEU A 597 9.23 16.86 -5.17
CA LEU A 597 8.33 15.75 -5.53
C LEU A 597 9.12 14.59 -6.14
N PRO A 598 8.64 13.34 -6.02
CA PRO A 598 9.28 12.21 -6.66
C PRO A 598 9.26 12.37 -8.19
N PRO A 599 10.28 11.87 -8.91
CA PRO A 599 10.29 11.93 -10.36
C PRO A 599 9.08 11.17 -10.92
N PRO A 600 8.50 11.64 -12.05
CA PRO A 600 7.46 10.90 -12.74
C PRO A 600 7.95 9.47 -12.95
N SER A 601 7.14 8.47 -12.60
CA SER A 601 7.39 7.07 -12.95
C SER A 601 7.26 6.90 -14.45
N ASN A 602 8.24 7.42 -15.19
CA ASN A 602 8.46 7.05 -16.57
C ASN A 602 8.76 5.55 -16.56
N GLY A 603 7.83 4.73 -17.05
CA GLY A 603 8.18 3.43 -17.60
C GLY A 603 9.43 3.64 -18.47
N GLN A 604 10.49 2.88 -18.18
CA GLN A 604 11.80 3.02 -18.81
C GLN A 604 11.68 3.04 -20.34
N ARG A 605 11.54 4.23 -20.93
CA ARG A 605 12.01 4.55 -22.28
C ARG A 605 13.45 4.97 -22.09
N SER A 606 14.36 4.01 -22.21
CA SER A 606 15.78 4.32 -22.37
C SER A 606 15.96 5.17 -23.62
N GLU A 607 16.37 6.43 -23.42
CA GLU A 607 17.00 7.23 -24.45
C GLU A 607 18.27 6.53 -24.93
N VAL A 608 18.19 5.85 -26.06
CA VAL A 608 19.37 5.46 -26.82
C VAL A 608 19.83 6.70 -27.58
N LYS A 609 20.96 7.26 -27.14
CA LYS A 609 21.75 8.21 -27.93
C LYS A 609 22.03 7.60 -29.30
N GLY A 610 21.45 8.17 -30.35
CA GLY A 610 21.72 7.77 -31.73
C GLY A 610 23.15 8.11 -32.14
N PRO A 611 23.81 7.26 -32.94
CA PRO A 611 24.92 7.71 -33.76
C PRO A 611 24.39 8.41 -35.02
N SER A 612 25.17 9.40 -35.42
CA SER A 612 25.09 10.30 -36.56
C SER A 612 24.54 9.75 -37.89
N SER A 613 23.77 10.62 -38.54
CA SER A 613 23.52 10.79 -39.98
C SER A 613 24.39 9.99 -40.97
N GLY A 614 23.72 9.29 -41.89
CA GLY A 614 24.34 8.73 -43.09
C GLY A 614 23.32 8.18 -44.10
N GLN A 615 22.88 9.07 -45.01
CA GLN A 615 22.45 8.82 -46.40
C GLN A 615 21.15 8.06 -46.72
N ALA A 616 20.40 8.71 -47.60
CA ALA A 616 19.13 8.32 -48.20
C ALA A 616 19.23 7.14 -49.17
N ALA A 617 18.16 6.34 -49.24
CA ALA A 617 17.76 5.60 -50.43
C ALA A 617 16.24 5.43 -50.44
N GLU A 618 15.62 5.94 -51.51
CA GLU A 618 14.21 5.76 -51.88
C GLU A 618 13.89 4.28 -52.16
N GLY A 619 12.64 3.86 -51.93
CA GLY A 619 12.19 2.51 -52.27
C GLY A 619 10.73 2.20 -51.94
N THR A 620 9.82 2.76 -52.73
CA THR A 620 8.54 2.18 -53.23
C THR A 620 7.75 1.16 -52.38
N HIS A 621 6.52 1.54 -52.02
CA HIS A 621 5.42 0.65 -51.65
C HIS A 621 5.15 -0.47 -52.68
N PRO A 622 4.76 -1.68 -52.24
CA PRO A 622 3.96 -2.61 -53.05
C PRO A 622 2.47 -2.67 -52.61
N PRO A 623 1.55 -3.01 -53.53
CA PRO A 623 0.09 -2.87 -53.38
C PRO A 623 -0.57 -4.10 -52.70
N PRO A 624 -1.88 -4.06 -52.36
CA PRO A 624 -2.56 -5.15 -51.67
C PRO A 624 -2.87 -6.30 -52.64
N VAL A 625 -2.78 -7.54 -52.17
CA VAL A 625 -3.17 -8.73 -52.95
C VAL A 625 -4.10 -9.62 -52.14
N ASP A 626 -5.29 -9.83 -52.69
CA ASP A 626 -6.32 -10.75 -52.25
C ASP A 626 -5.92 -12.23 -52.43
N GLY A 627 -6.39 -13.08 -51.51
CA GLY A 627 -7.02 -14.37 -51.82
C GLY A 627 -6.17 -15.60 -52.21
N LYS A 628 -5.98 -16.50 -51.22
CA LYS A 628 -5.80 -17.98 -51.29
C LYS A 628 -4.54 -18.55 -52.00
N ARG A 629 -3.67 -19.24 -51.23
CA ARG A 629 -3.38 -20.69 -51.37
C ARG A 629 -2.38 -21.23 -50.33
N ALA A 630 -2.62 -22.50 -50.02
CA ALA A 630 -1.89 -23.47 -49.20
C ALA A 630 -0.36 -23.57 -49.38
N GLY A 631 0.32 -23.81 -48.25
CA GLY A 631 1.37 -24.83 -48.11
C GLY A 631 2.77 -24.50 -48.61
N GLU A 632 3.48 -23.59 -47.95
CA GLU A 632 4.95 -23.48 -48.08
C GLU A 632 5.61 -23.87 -46.74
N ALA A 633 6.54 -24.82 -46.79
CA ALA A 633 7.33 -25.25 -45.65
C ALA A 633 8.28 -24.13 -45.20
N HIS A 634 8.09 -23.63 -43.98
CA HIS A 634 8.90 -22.57 -43.41
C HIS A 634 10.30 -23.08 -43.00
N PRO A 635 11.36 -22.24 -43.08
CA PRO A 635 12.73 -22.64 -42.72
C PRO A 635 12.80 -23.11 -41.26
N PRO A 636 13.67 -24.09 -40.91
CA PRO A 636 13.76 -24.64 -39.56
C PRO A 636 14.10 -23.58 -38.48
N PRO A 637 13.81 -23.84 -37.19
CA PRO A 637 14.18 -22.94 -36.09
C PRO A 637 15.69 -22.69 -36.04
N ALA A 638 16.11 -21.46 -35.72
CA ALA A 638 17.52 -21.19 -35.41
C ALA A 638 17.92 -21.90 -34.09
N GLU A 639 19.21 -22.19 -33.90
CA GLU A 639 19.70 -22.80 -32.65
C GLU A 639 19.28 -21.97 -31.43
N GLY A 640 18.51 -22.58 -30.51
CA GLY A 640 18.04 -21.91 -29.29
C GLY A 640 16.69 -21.20 -29.39
N GLU A 641 15.89 -21.45 -30.43
CA GLU A 641 14.50 -20.99 -30.53
C GLU A 641 13.50 -22.16 -30.44
N ILE A 642 12.36 -21.92 -29.78
CA ILE A 642 11.21 -22.83 -29.79
C ILE A 642 10.05 -22.22 -30.59
N THR A 643 9.26 -23.07 -31.25
CA THR A 643 8.08 -22.64 -32.00
C THR A 643 6.85 -22.65 -31.08
N LEU A 644 6.23 -21.49 -30.88
CA LEU A 644 5.03 -21.34 -30.07
C LEU A 644 3.76 -21.71 -30.84
N GLY A 645 3.79 -21.58 -32.17
CA GLY A 645 2.67 -21.87 -33.05
C GLY A 645 2.76 -21.13 -34.37
N THR A 646 1.65 -21.05 -35.10
CA THR A 646 1.53 -20.30 -36.35
C THR A 646 0.50 -19.20 -36.22
N VAL A 647 0.73 -18.04 -36.85
CA VAL A 647 -0.23 -16.94 -36.85
C VAL A 647 -1.51 -17.39 -37.55
N VAL A 648 -2.64 -17.22 -36.89
CA VAL A 648 -3.96 -17.60 -37.43
C VAL A 648 -4.21 -16.81 -38.72
N GLY A 649 -4.56 -17.51 -39.79
CA GLY A 649 -4.85 -16.93 -41.11
C GLY A 649 -3.66 -16.85 -42.07
N SER A 650 -2.45 -16.54 -41.59
CA SER A 650 -1.25 -16.45 -42.45
C SER A 650 -0.36 -17.68 -42.41
N GLY A 651 -0.44 -18.50 -41.36
CA GLY A 651 0.38 -19.71 -41.20
C GLY A 651 1.84 -19.43 -40.80
N VAL A 652 2.25 -18.17 -40.70
CA VAL A 652 3.63 -17.77 -40.37
C VAL A 652 4.00 -18.25 -38.96
N PRO A 653 5.15 -18.93 -38.76
CA PRO A 653 5.55 -19.44 -37.46
C PRO A 653 5.90 -18.29 -36.50
N VAL A 654 5.43 -18.38 -35.27
CA VAL A 654 5.82 -17.53 -34.15
C VAL A 654 6.80 -18.29 -33.28
N ARG A 655 8.00 -17.74 -33.15
CA ARG A 655 9.11 -18.35 -32.40
C ARG A 655 9.51 -17.47 -31.23
N ILE A 656 10.07 -18.11 -30.20
CA ILE A 656 10.65 -17.43 -29.05
C ILE A 656 12.02 -18.03 -28.74
N GLY A 657 13.02 -17.17 -28.55
CA GLY A 657 14.34 -17.60 -28.09
C GLY A 657 14.31 -18.05 -26.63
N LEU A 658 15.10 -19.06 -26.28
CA LEU A 658 15.22 -19.57 -24.90
C LEU A 658 15.58 -18.47 -23.90
N SER A 659 16.37 -17.47 -24.30
CA SER A 659 16.75 -16.33 -23.46
C SER A 659 15.58 -15.44 -23.05
N ALA A 660 14.51 -15.37 -23.85
CA ALA A 660 13.32 -14.61 -23.52
C ALA A 660 12.51 -15.28 -22.40
N LEU A 661 12.57 -16.61 -22.26
CA LEU A 661 11.92 -17.35 -21.18
C LEU A 661 12.56 -17.10 -19.81
N ARG A 662 13.77 -16.54 -19.74
CA ARG A 662 14.34 -16.00 -18.49
C ARG A 662 13.49 -14.85 -17.91
N LYS A 663 12.70 -14.17 -18.75
CA LYS A 663 11.76 -13.11 -18.34
C LYS A 663 10.36 -13.65 -18.03
N HIS A 664 10.26 -14.97 -17.85
CA HIS A 664 9.07 -15.72 -17.43
C HIS A 664 7.90 -15.65 -18.43
N ALA A 665 7.00 -16.62 -18.34
CA ALA A 665 5.76 -16.62 -19.12
C ALA A 665 4.54 -17.01 -18.27
N ALA A 666 3.38 -16.49 -18.64
CA ALA A 666 2.10 -16.81 -18.01
C ALA A 666 1.04 -17.20 -19.06
N ILE A 667 0.29 -18.27 -18.79
CA ILE A 667 -0.80 -18.77 -19.63
C ILE A 667 -2.11 -18.59 -18.87
N PHE A 668 -2.99 -17.76 -19.43
CA PHE A 668 -4.32 -17.44 -18.92
C PHE A 668 -5.37 -18.09 -19.82
N ALA A 669 -5.95 -19.21 -19.39
CA ALA A 669 -6.90 -19.94 -20.22
C ALA A 669 -7.84 -20.83 -19.39
N GLY A 670 -9.11 -20.87 -19.80
CA GLY A 670 -10.14 -21.67 -19.15
C GLY A 670 -10.00 -23.16 -19.43
N SER A 671 -10.78 -23.96 -18.72
CA SER A 671 -10.82 -25.42 -18.93
C SER A 671 -11.14 -25.78 -20.40
N GLY A 672 -10.42 -26.78 -20.93
CA GLY A 672 -10.58 -27.24 -22.32
C GLY A 672 -10.05 -26.30 -23.41
N SER A 673 -9.43 -25.17 -23.05
CA SER A 673 -8.86 -24.20 -24.00
C SER A 673 -7.53 -24.67 -24.62
N GLY A 674 -6.82 -25.58 -23.94
CA GLY A 674 -5.50 -26.08 -24.35
C GLY A 674 -4.35 -25.60 -23.47
N LYS A 675 -4.65 -25.01 -22.30
CA LYS A 675 -3.65 -24.51 -21.32
C LYS A 675 -2.54 -25.52 -21.03
N THR A 676 -2.91 -26.71 -20.56
CA THR A 676 -1.97 -27.78 -20.20
C THR A 676 -1.23 -28.33 -21.41
N VAL A 677 -1.88 -28.38 -22.59
CA VAL A 677 -1.24 -28.81 -23.84
C VAL A 677 -0.12 -27.84 -24.25
N LEU A 678 -0.40 -26.54 -24.22
CA LEU A 678 0.59 -25.51 -24.53
C LEU A 678 1.73 -25.53 -23.50
N LEU A 679 1.42 -25.67 -22.22
CA LEU A 679 2.41 -25.77 -21.15
C LEU A 679 3.37 -26.95 -21.39
N ARG A 680 2.81 -28.14 -21.67
CA ARG A 680 3.60 -29.34 -22.02
C ARG A 680 4.47 -29.10 -23.24
N ARG A 681 3.90 -28.53 -24.31
CA ARG A 681 4.64 -28.30 -25.55
C ARG A 681 5.86 -27.40 -25.33
N ILE A 682 5.72 -26.33 -24.54
CA ILE A 682 6.84 -25.45 -24.19
C ILE A 682 7.93 -26.24 -23.44
N VAL A 683 7.55 -27.07 -22.47
CA VAL A 683 8.49 -27.91 -21.70
C VAL A 683 9.21 -28.92 -22.60
N GLU A 684 8.49 -29.60 -23.48
CA GLU A 684 9.02 -30.61 -24.40
C GLU A 684 10.03 -30.01 -25.39
N GLU A 685 9.70 -28.86 -25.98
CA GLU A 685 10.58 -28.13 -26.90
C GLU A 685 11.84 -27.61 -26.19
N CYS A 686 11.70 -27.11 -24.96
CA CYS A 686 12.85 -26.70 -24.15
C CYS A 686 13.76 -27.89 -23.80
N ALA A 687 13.19 -29.05 -23.46
CA ALA A 687 13.94 -30.27 -23.16
C ALA A 687 14.71 -30.80 -24.39
N LEU A 688 14.11 -30.75 -25.58
CA LEU A 688 14.78 -31.06 -26.85
C LEU A 688 16.01 -30.18 -27.15
N LEU A 689 16.04 -28.99 -26.55
CA LEU A 689 17.15 -28.04 -26.60
C LEU A 689 18.09 -28.14 -25.37
N GLY A 690 17.91 -29.16 -24.51
CA GLY A 690 18.77 -29.41 -23.35
C GLY A 690 18.44 -28.59 -22.09
N VAL A 691 17.25 -27.98 -22.02
CA VAL A 691 16.80 -27.25 -20.83
C VAL A 691 16.01 -28.17 -19.91
N SER A 692 16.52 -28.41 -18.71
CA SER A 692 15.82 -29.17 -17.66
C SER A 692 14.68 -28.37 -17.02
N ALA A 693 13.67 -29.06 -16.50
CA ALA A 693 12.49 -28.46 -15.89
C ALA A 693 12.08 -29.16 -14.58
N ILE A 694 11.64 -28.37 -13.60
CA ILE A 694 10.85 -28.83 -12.46
C ILE A 694 9.39 -28.43 -12.73
N VAL A 695 8.48 -29.39 -12.65
CA VAL A 695 7.06 -29.22 -13.02
C VAL A 695 6.16 -29.57 -11.84
N LEU A 696 5.40 -28.60 -11.34
CA LEU A 696 4.42 -28.84 -10.27
C LEU A 696 3.09 -29.29 -10.88
N ASP A 697 2.62 -30.47 -10.46
CA ASP A 697 1.45 -31.14 -11.02
C ASP A 697 0.37 -31.35 -9.95
N PRO A 698 -0.48 -30.34 -9.68
CA PRO A 698 -1.52 -30.45 -8.67
C PRO A 698 -2.68 -31.36 -9.07
N ASN A 699 -2.88 -31.58 -10.38
CA ASN A 699 -4.04 -32.31 -10.93
C ASN A 699 -3.69 -33.68 -11.54
N ASN A 700 -2.42 -34.09 -11.47
CA ASN A 700 -1.91 -35.35 -12.04
C ASN A 700 -2.04 -35.44 -13.57
N ASP A 701 -2.07 -34.30 -14.24
CA ASP A 701 -2.10 -34.23 -15.69
C ASP A 701 -0.68 -34.27 -16.26
N LEU A 702 0.30 -33.64 -15.63
CA LEU A 702 1.65 -33.50 -16.18
C LEU A 702 2.55 -34.71 -15.94
N SER A 703 2.15 -35.63 -15.06
CA SER A 703 2.84 -36.89 -14.79
C SER A 703 2.93 -37.84 -16.00
N ARG A 704 2.25 -37.53 -17.12
CA ARG A 704 2.35 -38.24 -18.41
C ARG A 704 3.38 -37.64 -19.38
N LEU A 705 4.22 -36.71 -18.94
CA LEU A 705 5.28 -36.14 -19.78
C LEU A 705 6.30 -37.21 -20.26
N GLY A 706 6.31 -38.42 -19.71
CA GLY A 706 7.12 -39.54 -20.21
C GLY A 706 6.37 -40.50 -21.14
N ASP A 707 5.08 -40.29 -21.39
CA ASP A 707 4.23 -41.27 -22.08
C ASP A 707 4.20 -41.00 -23.60
N ALA A 708 4.53 -42.01 -24.41
CA ALA A 708 4.33 -41.97 -25.86
C ALA A 708 2.83 -41.99 -26.22
N TRP A 709 2.46 -41.27 -27.28
CA TRP A 709 1.14 -41.47 -27.90
C TRP A 709 1.03 -42.90 -28.45
N PRO A 710 -0.12 -43.59 -28.26
CA PRO A 710 -0.33 -44.91 -28.85
C PRO A 710 -0.24 -44.89 -30.39
N GLU A 711 -0.80 -43.85 -30.99
CA GLU A 711 -0.74 -43.56 -32.43
C GLU A 711 -0.56 -42.06 -32.63
N PRO A 712 0.10 -41.60 -33.72
CA PRO A 712 0.26 -40.18 -34.02
C PRO A 712 -1.11 -39.45 -34.08
N PRO A 713 -1.34 -38.44 -33.22
CA PRO A 713 -2.65 -37.76 -33.16
C PRO A 713 -2.94 -36.89 -34.39
N ALA A 714 -4.22 -36.78 -34.73
CA ALA A 714 -4.73 -35.87 -35.76
C ALA A 714 -4.58 -34.41 -35.31
N GLY A 715 -3.45 -33.79 -35.66
CA GLY A 715 -3.09 -32.44 -35.21
C GLY A 715 -1.57 -32.21 -35.15
N TRP A 716 -0.78 -33.27 -35.25
CA TRP A 716 0.67 -33.17 -35.43
C TRP A 716 1.05 -32.65 -36.82
N GLY A 717 2.03 -31.76 -36.83
CA GLY A 717 2.72 -31.32 -38.04
C GLY A 717 3.68 -32.39 -38.58
N PRO A 718 4.30 -32.13 -39.74
CA PRO A 718 5.15 -33.11 -40.43
C PRO A 718 6.31 -33.65 -39.59
N ASP A 719 6.90 -32.81 -38.73
CA ASP A 719 8.10 -33.15 -37.95
C ASP A 719 7.79 -33.65 -36.54
N ASP A 720 6.55 -33.51 -36.06
CA ASP A 720 6.19 -33.81 -34.65
C ASP A 720 6.42 -35.28 -34.28
N ALA A 721 6.19 -36.21 -35.21
CA ALA A 721 6.47 -37.62 -34.96
C ALA A 721 7.96 -37.90 -34.70
N GLN A 722 8.85 -37.16 -35.37
CA GLN A 722 10.30 -37.27 -35.16
C GLN A 722 10.71 -36.55 -33.87
N LEU A 723 10.13 -35.37 -33.60
CA LEU A 723 10.36 -34.64 -32.35
C LEU A 723 9.93 -35.45 -31.12
N ALA A 724 8.76 -36.10 -31.17
CA ALA A 724 8.27 -36.95 -30.09
C ALA A 724 9.19 -38.13 -29.81
N LYS A 725 9.67 -38.82 -30.86
CA LYS A 725 10.65 -39.91 -30.71
C LYS A 725 11.96 -39.43 -30.10
N ARG A 726 12.46 -38.27 -30.53
CA ARG A 726 13.66 -37.66 -29.98
C ARG A 726 13.48 -37.25 -28.53
N TYR A 727 12.36 -36.60 -28.20
CA TYR A 727 12.06 -36.15 -26.84
C TYR A 727 12.07 -37.34 -25.87
N LEU A 728 11.36 -38.42 -26.20
CA LEU A 728 11.29 -39.63 -25.36
C LEU A 728 12.63 -40.38 -25.24
N ALA A 729 13.53 -40.24 -26.22
CA ALA A 729 14.85 -40.89 -26.20
C ALA A 729 15.94 -40.02 -25.55
N GLU A 730 15.85 -38.70 -25.68
CA GLU A 730 16.88 -37.75 -25.24
C GLU A 730 16.55 -37.08 -23.88
N THR A 731 15.33 -37.25 -23.36
CA THR A 731 14.87 -36.58 -22.11
C THR A 731 14.59 -37.59 -21.01
N ASP A 732 15.16 -37.32 -19.84
CA ASP A 732 14.95 -38.08 -18.62
C ASP A 732 13.75 -37.52 -17.85
N VAL A 733 12.61 -38.21 -17.88
CA VAL A 733 11.37 -37.77 -17.22
C VAL A 733 11.16 -38.58 -15.94
N VAL A 734 11.15 -37.90 -14.78
CA VAL A 734 10.97 -38.55 -13.47
C VAL A 734 9.76 -37.97 -12.75
N VAL A 735 8.90 -38.86 -12.24
CA VAL A 735 7.76 -38.48 -11.41
C VAL A 735 8.12 -38.65 -9.93
N TRP A 736 8.00 -37.56 -9.19
CA TRP A 736 8.23 -37.48 -7.75
C TRP A 736 6.90 -37.36 -7.01
N THR A 737 6.77 -38.07 -5.89
CA THR A 737 5.54 -38.14 -5.08
C THR A 737 5.84 -37.81 -3.62
N PRO A 738 6.03 -36.52 -3.26
CA PRO A 738 6.24 -36.09 -1.88
C PRO A 738 5.18 -36.67 -0.94
N GLY A 739 5.58 -37.17 0.23
CA GLY A 739 4.66 -37.78 1.20
C GLY A 739 4.12 -39.18 0.83
N ARG A 740 4.56 -39.79 -0.27
CA ARG A 740 4.21 -41.18 -0.64
C ARG A 740 5.43 -42.07 -0.75
N ALA A 741 5.70 -42.85 0.29
CA ALA A 741 6.79 -43.83 0.33
C ALA A 741 6.65 -44.94 -0.75
N THR A 742 5.43 -45.23 -1.19
CA THR A 742 5.18 -46.27 -2.21
C THR A 742 5.56 -45.85 -3.62
N GLY A 743 5.76 -44.56 -3.89
CA GLY A 743 6.23 -44.03 -5.18
C GLY A 743 7.71 -43.65 -5.08
N ARG A 744 8.02 -42.41 -5.46
CA ARG A 744 9.35 -41.80 -5.29
C ARG A 744 9.23 -40.61 -4.33
N PRO A 745 9.32 -40.84 -3.01
CA PRO A 745 9.09 -39.81 -2.01
C PRO A 745 10.17 -38.73 -2.08
N LEU A 746 9.73 -37.47 -2.03
CA LEU A 746 10.57 -36.32 -1.72
C LEU A 746 10.29 -35.86 -0.29
N ALA A 747 11.34 -35.54 0.45
CA ALA A 747 11.25 -34.98 1.79
C ALA A 747 12.30 -33.86 1.97
N PHE A 748 12.00 -32.91 2.83
CA PHE A 748 13.00 -31.93 3.26
C PHE A 748 13.79 -32.51 4.41
N GLN A 749 15.11 -32.31 4.38
CA GLN A 749 15.97 -32.70 5.48
C GLN A 749 16.03 -31.51 6.44
N PRO A 750 15.45 -31.61 7.66
CA PRO A 750 15.43 -30.51 8.62
C PRO A 750 16.81 -30.20 9.21
N LEU A 751 17.77 -31.11 9.01
CA LEU A 751 19.16 -30.94 9.40
C LEU A 751 20.03 -30.66 8.16
N PRO A 752 20.91 -29.65 8.21
CA PRO A 752 21.83 -29.34 7.13
C PRO A 752 22.93 -30.40 6.99
N ASP A 753 23.75 -30.28 5.94
CA ASP A 753 24.95 -31.09 5.80
C ASP A 753 26.05 -30.70 6.77
N PHE A 754 26.09 -31.34 7.94
CA PHE A 754 27.19 -31.13 8.88
C PHE A 754 28.51 -31.69 8.36
N GLY A 755 28.49 -32.81 7.61
CA GLY A 755 29.70 -33.49 7.14
C GLY A 755 30.58 -32.60 6.24
N GLY A 756 29.96 -31.77 5.40
CA GLY A 756 30.65 -30.83 4.51
C GLY A 756 31.27 -29.61 5.21
N VAL A 757 30.89 -29.34 6.46
CA VAL A 757 31.31 -28.14 7.21
C VAL A 757 32.07 -28.47 8.49
N LEU A 758 32.34 -29.75 8.80
CA LEU A 758 33.04 -30.16 10.04
C LEU A 758 34.42 -29.51 10.21
N ASP A 759 35.11 -29.23 9.09
CA ASP A 759 36.47 -28.71 9.08
C ASP A 759 36.52 -27.17 9.16
N ASP A 760 35.38 -26.47 9.05
CA ASP A 760 35.27 -25.01 9.16
C ASP A 760 34.40 -24.64 10.36
N ALA A 761 35.02 -24.04 11.38
CA ALA A 761 34.35 -23.72 12.64
C ALA A 761 33.22 -22.69 12.50
N ASP A 762 33.36 -21.74 11.57
CA ASP A 762 32.36 -20.68 11.35
C ASP A 762 31.18 -21.24 10.55
N GLU A 763 31.45 -22.02 9.49
CA GLU A 763 30.40 -22.70 8.73
C GLU A 763 29.68 -23.77 9.54
N PHE A 764 30.39 -24.51 10.41
CA PHE A 764 29.79 -25.47 11.34
C PHE A 764 28.85 -24.78 12.33
N THR A 765 29.28 -23.66 12.93
CA THR A 765 28.45 -22.90 13.87
C THR A 765 27.21 -22.34 13.17
N ALA A 766 27.35 -21.84 11.95
CA ALA A 766 26.21 -21.37 11.14
C ALA A 766 25.23 -22.52 10.82
N ALA A 767 25.73 -23.70 10.44
CA ALA A 767 24.89 -24.88 10.19
C ALA A 767 24.12 -25.32 11.44
N VAL A 768 24.75 -25.29 12.62
CA VAL A 768 24.09 -25.59 13.90
C VAL A 768 22.97 -24.59 14.18
N GLU A 769 23.19 -23.28 14.01
CA GLU A 769 22.15 -22.29 14.24
C GLU A 769 20.96 -22.45 13.27
N VAL A 770 21.23 -22.80 12.00
CA VAL A 770 20.17 -23.11 11.01
C VAL A 770 19.34 -24.32 11.45
N ALA A 771 19.97 -25.39 11.92
CA ALA A 771 19.28 -26.58 12.42
C ALA A 771 18.42 -26.25 13.65
N VAL A 772 18.96 -25.51 14.63
CA VAL A 772 18.23 -25.10 15.83
C VAL A 772 17.06 -24.20 15.47
N ALA A 773 17.25 -23.23 14.57
CA ALA A 773 16.18 -22.34 14.11
C ALA A 773 15.06 -23.09 13.37
N THR A 774 15.41 -24.18 12.67
CA THR A 774 14.44 -25.03 11.96
C THR A 774 13.63 -25.91 12.92
N LEU A 775 14.28 -26.46 13.95
CA LEU A 775 13.66 -27.38 14.90
C LEU A 775 12.90 -26.67 16.04
N ALA A 776 13.32 -25.46 16.43
CA ALA A 776 12.74 -24.73 17.57
C ALA A 776 11.22 -24.47 17.43
N PRO A 777 10.66 -24.06 16.26
CA PRO A 777 9.22 -23.93 16.07
C PRO A 777 8.47 -25.25 16.23
N GLN A 778 9.02 -26.34 15.69
CA GLN A 778 8.41 -27.68 15.78
C GLN A 778 8.44 -28.21 17.21
N ALA A 779 9.48 -27.84 17.97
CA ALA A 779 9.62 -28.12 19.40
C ALA A 779 8.86 -27.12 20.31
N ARG A 780 8.14 -26.14 19.75
CA ARG A 780 7.39 -25.08 20.48
C ARG A 780 8.27 -24.22 21.41
N LEU A 781 9.49 -23.91 20.96
CA LEU A 781 10.48 -23.13 21.71
C LEU A 781 10.55 -21.65 21.30
N THR A 782 9.49 -21.08 20.73
CA THR A 782 9.49 -19.74 20.09
C THR A 782 9.10 -18.57 21.01
N GLY A 783 8.94 -18.78 22.32
CA GLY A 783 8.56 -17.75 23.29
C GLY A 783 9.70 -17.32 24.23
N SER A 784 9.59 -16.14 24.85
CA SER A 784 10.59 -15.57 25.77
C SER A 784 10.58 -16.17 27.19
N THR A 785 9.91 -17.31 27.40
CA THR A 785 9.82 -17.93 28.73
C THR A 785 11.15 -18.57 29.14
N VAL A 786 11.42 -18.58 30.45
CA VAL A 786 12.61 -19.24 31.02
C VAL A 786 12.68 -20.72 30.60
N LYS A 787 11.53 -21.43 30.57
CA LYS A 787 11.45 -22.83 30.14
C LYS A 787 11.81 -23.01 28.66
N ALA A 788 11.36 -22.11 27.78
CA ALA A 788 11.69 -22.15 26.36
C ALA A 788 13.18 -21.85 26.11
N ASN A 789 13.76 -20.88 26.82
CA ASN A 789 15.19 -20.57 26.73
C ASN A 789 16.09 -21.73 27.18
N ILE A 790 15.72 -22.41 28.28
CA ILE A 790 16.44 -23.61 28.74
C ILE A 790 16.27 -24.76 27.75
N GLY A 791 15.06 -24.98 27.23
CA GLY A 791 14.80 -25.98 26.20
C GLY A 791 15.59 -25.75 24.92
N LEU A 792 15.72 -24.49 24.49
CA LEU A 792 16.52 -24.10 23.33
C LEU A 792 18.02 -24.37 23.54
N ALA A 793 18.53 -24.13 24.75
CA ALA A 793 19.91 -24.44 25.09
C ALA A 793 20.21 -25.95 25.05
N VAL A 794 19.29 -26.78 25.60
CA VAL A 794 19.40 -28.25 25.54
C VAL A 794 19.34 -28.74 24.09
N LEU A 795 18.41 -28.23 23.29
CA LEU A 795 18.30 -28.57 21.86
C LEU A 795 19.58 -28.20 21.10
N ARG A 796 20.13 -27.01 21.30
CA ARG A 796 21.39 -26.56 20.67
C ARG A 796 22.56 -27.47 21.03
N GLN A 797 22.70 -27.87 22.30
CA GLN A 797 23.76 -28.78 22.73
C GLN A 797 23.63 -30.18 22.12
N ALA A 798 22.41 -30.71 22.04
CA ALA A 798 22.14 -31.99 21.37
C ALA A 798 22.43 -31.92 19.87
N VAL A 799 22.05 -30.83 19.19
CA VAL A 799 22.35 -30.61 17.77
C VAL A 799 23.87 -30.52 17.54
N ILE A 800 24.63 -29.81 18.37
CA ILE A 800 26.10 -29.75 18.27
C ILE A 800 26.71 -31.15 18.39
N HIS A 801 26.25 -31.94 19.36
CA HIS A 801 26.76 -33.30 19.56
C HIS A 801 26.43 -34.20 18.36
N HIS A 802 25.18 -34.15 17.88
CA HIS A 802 24.74 -34.90 16.71
C HIS A 802 25.50 -34.48 15.44
N ALA A 803 25.66 -33.17 15.21
CA ALA A 803 26.35 -32.62 14.04
C ALA A 803 27.78 -33.14 13.88
N ARG A 804 28.49 -33.38 14.99
CA ARG A 804 29.85 -33.95 14.99
C ARG A 804 29.93 -35.39 14.49
N THR A 805 28.80 -36.10 14.45
CA THR A 805 28.74 -37.44 13.82
C THR A 805 28.69 -37.37 12.29
N GLY A 806 28.46 -36.18 11.72
CA GLY A 806 28.22 -35.98 10.29
C GLY A 806 26.86 -36.48 9.79
N SER A 807 26.02 -37.05 10.68
CA SER A 807 24.67 -37.51 10.33
C SER A 807 23.74 -36.31 10.09
N ARG A 808 22.82 -36.48 9.13
CA ARG A 808 21.72 -35.55 8.84
C ARG A 808 20.36 -36.12 9.26
N SER A 809 20.37 -37.23 10.01
CA SER A 809 19.18 -37.98 10.37
C SER A 809 18.48 -37.36 11.57
N LEU A 810 17.30 -36.75 11.34
CA LEU A 810 16.43 -36.31 12.43
C LEU A 810 16.01 -37.48 13.37
N PRO A 811 15.70 -38.70 12.87
CA PRO A 811 15.49 -39.86 13.75
C PRO A 811 16.64 -40.11 14.73
N ASP A 812 17.89 -40.05 14.26
CA ASP A 812 19.07 -40.27 15.12
C ASP A 812 19.21 -39.14 16.16
N LEU A 813 18.92 -37.90 15.79
CA LEU A 813 18.89 -36.77 16.74
C LEU A 813 17.78 -36.95 17.79
N ILE A 814 16.62 -37.46 17.40
CA ILE A 814 15.51 -37.75 18.33
C ILE A 814 15.85 -38.90 19.27
N GLU A 815 16.59 -39.90 18.80
CA GLU A 815 17.12 -40.98 19.65
C GLU A 815 18.11 -40.41 20.67
N LEU A 816 19.05 -39.56 20.23
CA LEU A 816 19.96 -38.84 21.11
C LEU A 816 19.24 -37.97 22.14
N LEU A 817 18.17 -37.27 21.75
CA LEU A 817 17.36 -36.48 22.69
C LEU A 817 16.58 -37.36 23.67
N SER A 818 16.14 -38.55 23.24
CA SER A 818 15.41 -39.50 24.08
C SER A 818 16.30 -40.08 25.19
N ASP A 819 17.59 -40.27 24.91
CA ASP A 819 18.59 -40.76 25.86
C ASP A 819 19.86 -39.90 25.84
N LEU A 820 19.75 -38.67 26.34
CA LEU A 820 20.83 -37.69 26.30
C LEU A 820 21.98 -38.08 27.27
N PRO A 821 23.23 -38.27 26.78
CA PRO A 821 24.39 -38.54 27.63
C PRO A 821 24.72 -37.38 28.58
N ASP A 822 25.27 -37.70 29.76
CA ASP A 822 25.54 -36.70 30.83
C ASP A 822 26.58 -35.65 30.43
N ASP A 823 27.47 -35.97 29.48
CA ASP A 823 28.53 -35.09 29.00
C ASP A 823 28.06 -34.11 27.90
N VAL A 824 26.83 -34.24 27.41
CA VAL A 824 26.29 -33.36 26.34
C VAL A 824 25.74 -32.05 26.89
N SER A 825 25.12 -32.06 28.07
CA SER A 825 24.53 -30.87 28.68
C SER A 825 24.74 -30.84 30.20
N ASN A 826 25.36 -29.76 30.68
CA ASN A 826 25.57 -29.49 32.11
C ASN A 826 24.39 -28.76 32.77
N LEU A 827 23.25 -28.63 32.09
CA LEU A 827 22.08 -27.93 32.60
C LEU A 827 21.27 -28.84 33.54
N ASN A 828 20.72 -28.26 34.60
CA ASN A 828 19.81 -28.98 35.50
C ASN A 828 18.58 -29.49 34.73
N ASP A 829 18.17 -30.73 35.00
CA ASP A 829 17.07 -31.42 34.32
C ASP A 829 17.24 -31.62 32.79
N ALA A 830 18.45 -31.48 32.23
CA ALA A 830 18.68 -31.58 30.79
C ALA A 830 18.14 -32.88 30.17
N ARG A 831 18.34 -34.04 30.82
CA ARG A 831 17.80 -35.33 30.36
C ARG A 831 16.29 -35.34 30.23
N ARG A 832 15.59 -34.81 31.24
CA ARG A 832 14.12 -34.75 31.24
C ARG A 832 13.61 -33.81 30.15
N ILE A 833 14.26 -32.66 30.00
CA ILE A 833 13.92 -31.66 28.97
C ILE A 833 14.18 -32.22 27.57
N ALA A 834 15.29 -32.93 27.35
CA ALA A 834 15.62 -33.56 26.09
C ALA A 834 14.60 -34.65 25.73
N ALA A 835 14.19 -35.49 26.69
CA ALA A 835 13.14 -36.48 26.49
C ALA A 835 11.79 -35.83 26.13
N ASP A 836 11.39 -34.75 26.81
CA ASP A 836 10.19 -33.98 26.47
C ASP A 836 10.28 -33.43 25.03
N LEU A 837 11.44 -32.89 24.62
CA LEU A 837 11.69 -32.41 23.27
C LEU A 837 11.63 -33.52 22.23
N ALA A 838 12.18 -34.70 22.53
CA ALA A 838 12.12 -35.86 21.66
C ALA A 838 10.67 -36.29 21.39
N GLU A 839 9.81 -36.32 22.42
CA GLU A 839 8.39 -36.65 22.26
C GLU A 839 7.64 -35.61 21.42
N VAL A 840 7.92 -34.31 21.61
CA VAL A 840 7.33 -33.25 20.79
C VAL A 840 7.77 -33.36 19.32
N LEU A 841 9.05 -33.60 19.07
CA LEU A 841 9.57 -33.76 17.70
C LEU A 841 9.07 -35.06 17.03
N LYS A 842 8.95 -36.17 17.77
CA LYS A 842 8.28 -37.40 17.29
C LYS A 842 6.84 -37.12 16.89
N ALA A 843 6.09 -36.40 17.74
CA ALA A 843 4.72 -36.01 17.43
C ALA A 843 4.65 -35.09 16.19
N ALA A 844 5.60 -34.17 16.03
CA ALA A 844 5.70 -33.33 14.83
C ALA A 844 5.95 -34.18 13.57
N MET A 845 6.84 -35.18 13.61
CA MET A 845 7.08 -36.10 12.50
C MET A 845 5.85 -36.95 12.14
N VAL A 846 5.04 -37.33 13.12
CA VAL A 846 3.78 -38.07 12.87
C VAL A 846 2.74 -37.17 12.22
N ASN A 847 2.64 -35.91 12.66
CA ASN A 847 1.65 -34.96 12.16
C ASN A 847 2.05 -34.36 10.80
N ASP A 848 3.36 -34.25 10.53
CA ASP A 848 3.91 -33.76 9.27
C ASP A 848 4.90 -34.79 8.67
N PRO A 849 4.41 -35.66 7.76
CA PRO A 849 5.25 -36.65 7.09
C PRO A 849 6.39 -36.07 6.25
N LEU A 850 6.33 -34.80 5.84
CA LEU A 850 7.42 -34.14 5.11
C LEU A 850 8.57 -33.74 6.05
N PHE A 851 8.25 -33.42 7.30
CA PHE A 851 9.23 -33.14 8.36
C PHE A 851 9.95 -34.41 8.82
N ALA A 852 9.32 -35.58 8.65
CA ALA A 852 9.90 -36.87 9.02
C ALA A 852 11.12 -37.29 8.18
N GLY A 853 11.47 -36.56 7.11
CA GLY A 853 12.68 -36.81 6.32
C GLY A 853 12.70 -38.11 5.53
N GLY A 854 11.57 -38.84 5.47
CA GLY A 854 11.45 -40.12 4.78
C GLY A 854 11.34 -39.93 3.25
N GLY A 855 12.46 -40.03 2.54
CA GLY A 855 12.52 -39.99 1.09
C GLY A 855 13.81 -39.39 0.55
N GLU A 856 13.88 -39.20 -0.76
CA GLU A 856 14.98 -38.47 -1.39
C GLU A 856 14.96 -37.01 -0.91
N PRO A 857 16.09 -36.44 -0.47
CA PRO A 857 16.17 -35.02 -0.14
C PRO A 857 15.73 -34.17 -1.32
N VAL A 858 14.96 -33.12 -1.06
CA VAL A 858 14.65 -32.10 -2.07
C VAL A 858 15.91 -31.33 -2.42
N ASP A 859 16.67 -31.84 -3.39
CA ASP A 859 17.87 -31.21 -3.95
C ASP A 859 17.59 -30.78 -5.41
N PRO A 860 17.56 -29.47 -5.72
CA PRO A 860 17.43 -28.99 -7.09
C PRO A 860 18.47 -29.57 -8.06
N GLY A 861 19.66 -29.93 -7.58
CA GLY A 861 20.69 -30.63 -8.36
C GLY A 861 20.20 -31.98 -8.87
N VAL A 862 19.59 -32.80 -8.01
CA VAL A 862 18.97 -34.07 -8.40
C VAL A 862 17.78 -33.82 -9.34
N LEU A 863 16.96 -32.81 -9.05
CA LEU A 863 15.75 -32.51 -9.82
C LEU A 863 16.03 -31.92 -11.21
N LEU A 864 17.20 -31.35 -11.47
CA LEU A 864 17.55 -30.68 -12.74
C LEU A 864 18.67 -31.36 -13.52
N THR A 865 19.42 -32.29 -12.92
CA THR A 865 20.54 -32.96 -13.62
C THR A 865 20.04 -34.23 -14.32
N PRO A 866 20.16 -34.35 -15.65
CA PRO A 866 19.76 -35.56 -16.38
C PRO A 866 20.65 -36.76 -16.04
N ALA A 867 20.11 -37.97 -16.10
CA ALA A 867 20.93 -39.18 -16.06
C ALA A 867 21.90 -39.24 -17.26
N PRO A 868 23.06 -39.91 -17.12
CA PRO A 868 24.02 -40.05 -18.21
C PRO A 868 23.36 -40.55 -19.50
N GLY A 869 23.66 -39.89 -20.62
CA GLY A 869 23.08 -40.21 -21.94
C GLY A 869 21.85 -39.37 -22.31
N HIS A 870 21.21 -38.68 -21.36
CA HIS A 870 20.10 -37.76 -21.62
C HIS A 870 20.58 -36.31 -21.67
N ARG A 871 19.87 -35.48 -22.44
CA ARG A 871 20.19 -34.06 -22.65
C ARG A 871 19.50 -33.12 -21.67
N ALA A 872 18.33 -33.52 -21.15
CA ALA A 872 17.55 -32.73 -20.22
C ALA A 872 16.82 -33.62 -19.20
N ARG A 873 16.57 -33.08 -18.00
CA ARG A 873 15.75 -33.69 -16.95
C ARG A 873 14.41 -32.97 -16.87
N VAL A 874 13.31 -33.71 -16.85
CA VAL A 874 11.97 -33.18 -16.52
C VAL A 874 11.49 -33.87 -15.25
N SER A 875 11.63 -33.18 -14.12
CA SER A 875 11.16 -33.65 -12.82
C SER A 875 9.74 -33.18 -12.57
N VAL A 876 8.78 -34.09 -12.66
CA VAL A 876 7.36 -33.83 -12.38
C VAL A 876 7.07 -34.13 -10.93
N ILE A 877 6.68 -33.12 -10.16
CA ILE A 877 6.31 -33.24 -8.75
C ILE A 877 4.79 -33.31 -8.64
N SER A 878 4.27 -34.51 -8.40
CA SER A 878 2.85 -34.76 -8.19
C SER A 878 2.44 -34.48 -6.74
N PHE A 879 1.35 -33.75 -6.55
CA PHE A 879 0.81 -33.45 -5.22
C PHE A 879 -0.10 -34.55 -4.64
N VAL A 880 -0.09 -35.74 -5.23
CA VAL A 880 -0.97 -36.84 -4.80
C VAL A 880 -0.68 -37.36 -3.37
N GLY A 881 0.48 -37.03 -2.82
CA GLY A 881 0.83 -37.26 -1.42
C GLY A 881 0.64 -36.07 -0.48
N LEU A 882 0.19 -34.92 -1.00
CA LEU A 882 0.02 -33.67 -0.26
C LEU A 882 -1.46 -33.27 -0.26
N PRO A 883 -2.32 -33.92 0.54
CA PRO A 883 -3.76 -33.73 0.46
C PRO A 883 -4.19 -32.31 0.87
N ALA A 884 -3.59 -31.73 1.90
CA ALA A 884 -3.95 -30.42 2.42
C ALA A 884 -3.28 -29.28 1.62
N GLU A 885 -4.01 -28.17 1.44
CA GLU A 885 -3.50 -26.99 0.73
C GLU A 885 -2.27 -26.38 1.43
N GLU A 886 -2.30 -26.30 2.76
CA GLU A 886 -1.18 -25.81 3.57
C GLU A 886 0.09 -26.65 3.37
N GLN A 887 -0.04 -27.98 3.29
CA GLN A 887 1.10 -28.87 3.03
C GLN A 887 1.69 -28.63 1.63
N ARG A 888 0.84 -28.41 0.61
CA ARG A 888 1.32 -28.07 -0.75
C ARG A 888 2.05 -26.73 -0.76
N GLN A 889 1.48 -25.71 -0.11
CA GLN A 889 2.08 -24.38 -0.03
C GLN A 889 3.41 -24.41 0.72
N ASN A 890 3.49 -25.11 1.86
CA ASN A 890 4.73 -25.25 2.62
C ASN A 890 5.80 -25.99 1.83
N PHE A 891 5.44 -27.10 1.16
CA PHE A 891 6.36 -27.83 0.31
C PHE A 891 6.90 -26.95 -0.83
N VAL A 892 6.01 -26.23 -1.53
CA VAL A 892 6.40 -25.35 -2.64
C VAL A 892 7.27 -24.20 -2.17
N ASN A 893 6.96 -23.58 -1.02
CA ASN A 893 7.80 -22.54 -0.43
C ASN A 893 9.23 -23.04 -0.20
N GLN A 894 9.38 -24.19 0.47
CA GLN A 894 10.70 -24.74 0.77
C GLN A 894 11.46 -25.13 -0.51
N LEU A 895 10.80 -25.80 -1.47
CA LEU A 895 11.38 -26.14 -2.77
C LEU A 895 11.87 -24.89 -3.51
N GLN A 896 11.08 -23.82 -3.50
CA GLN A 896 11.42 -22.56 -4.17
C GLN A 896 12.61 -21.86 -3.52
N MET A 897 12.73 -21.93 -2.19
CA MET A 897 13.87 -21.41 -1.45
C MET A 897 15.15 -22.19 -1.78
N GLU A 898 15.10 -23.52 -1.75
CA GLU A 898 16.22 -24.39 -2.13
C GLU A 898 16.64 -24.16 -3.58
N LEU A 899 15.66 -24.10 -4.50
CA LEU A 899 15.92 -23.79 -5.90
C LEU A 899 16.60 -22.43 -6.05
N PHE A 900 16.15 -21.41 -5.31
CA PHE A 900 16.77 -20.08 -5.37
C PHE A 900 18.21 -20.07 -4.87
N ALA A 901 18.50 -20.80 -3.79
CA ALA A 901 19.86 -20.97 -3.28
C ALA A 901 20.74 -21.73 -4.29
N TRP A 902 20.21 -22.79 -4.89
CA TRP A 902 20.93 -23.60 -5.86
C TRP A 902 21.28 -22.83 -7.14
N ILE A 903 20.34 -22.07 -7.72
CA ILE A 903 20.62 -21.30 -8.95
C ILE A 903 21.61 -20.14 -8.73
N LYS A 904 21.73 -19.65 -7.49
CA LYS A 904 22.77 -18.66 -7.13
C LYS A 904 24.17 -19.26 -7.17
N ARG A 905 24.31 -20.50 -6.71
CA ARG A 905 25.57 -21.26 -6.73
C ARG A 905 25.87 -21.83 -8.12
N ASN A 906 24.82 -22.14 -8.88
CA ASN A 906 24.88 -22.75 -10.21
C ASN A 906 24.17 -21.88 -11.27
N PRO A 907 24.61 -20.64 -11.52
CA PRO A 907 23.98 -19.77 -12.51
C PRO A 907 24.11 -20.35 -13.93
N ALA A 908 23.20 -19.98 -14.83
CA ALA A 908 23.19 -20.50 -16.20
C ALA A 908 24.48 -20.25 -17.00
N GLY A 909 25.25 -19.22 -16.64
CA GLY A 909 26.43 -18.77 -17.39
C GLY A 909 26.06 -18.36 -18.80
N ASP A 910 26.80 -18.88 -19.79
CA ASP A 910 26.60 -18.60 -21.22
C ASP A 910 25.38 -19.32 -21.83
N ARG A 911 24.76 -20.28 -21.12
CA ARG A 911 23.58 -21.00 -21.64
C ARG A 911 22.39 -20.06 -21.74
N PRO A 912 21.64 -20.01 -22.85
CA PRO A 912 20.54 -19.04 -23.03
C PRO A 912 19.42 -19.20 -21.99
N LEU A 913 19.24 -20.39 -21.43
CA LEU A 913 18.34 -20.68 -20.31
C LEU A 913 18.94 -21.81 -19.47
N GLY A 914 18.97 -21.65 -18.15
CA GLY A 914 19.56 -22.64 -17.24
C GLY A 914 18.62 -23.77 -16.89
N ALA A 915 17.38 -23.43 -16.54
CA ALA A 915 16.30 -24.37 -16.22
C ALA A 915 14.93 -23.68 -16.29
N LEU A 916 13.86 -24.48 -16.23
CA LEU A 916 12.48 -24.04 -16.08
C LEU A 916 11.90 -24.47 -14.74
N PHE A 917 11.13 -23.58 -14.11
CA PHE A 917 10.25 -23.90 -13.00
C PHE A 917 8.80 -23.65 -13.42
N VAL A 918 7.99 -24.71 -13.43
CA VAL A 918 6.68 -24.73 -14.07
C VAL A 918 5.60 -24.96 -13.02
N MET A 919 4.61 -24.08 -12.99
CA MET A 919 3.49 -24.12 -12.04
C MET A 919 2.17 -24.19 -12.80
N ASP A 920 1.56 -25.37 -12.87
CA ASP A 920 0.17 -25.48 -13.32
C ASP A 920 -0.80 -25.15 -12.18
N GLU A 921 -1.96 -24.60 -12.54
CA GLU A 921 -2.91 -23.98 -11.62
C GLU A 921 -2.24 -23.09 -10.56
N ALA A 922 -1.36 -22.20 -11.02
CA ALA A 922 -0.50 -21.38 -10.17
C ALA A 922 -1.28 -20.55 -9.13
N GLN A 923 -2.57 -20.27 -9.34
CA GLN A 923 -3.42 -19.60 -8.36
C GLN A 923 -3.63 -20.39 -7.05
N MET A 924 -3.43 -21.71 -7.05
CA MET A 924 -3.49 -22.53 -5.83
C MET A 924 -2.27 -22.36 -4.93
N LEU A 925 -1.16 -21.90 -5.50
CA LEU A 925 0.14 -21.81 -4.83
C LEU A 925 0.61 -20.36 -4.63
N ALA A 926 0.20 -19.46 -5.52
CA ALA A 926 0.57 -18.05 -5.54
C ALA A 926 -0.67 -17.15 -5.69
N ALA A 927 -1.66 -17.34 -4.81
CA ALA A 927 -2.93 -16.65 -4.86
C ALA A 927 -2.80 -15.12 -4.67
N SER A 928 -3.70 -14.34 -5.28
CA SER A 928 -3.77 -12.88 -5.14
C SER A 928 -4.40 -12.38 -3.84
N GLY A 929 -5.04 -13.28 -3.06
CA GLY A 929 -5.67 -12.98 -1.78
C GLY A 929 -4.68 -12.92 -0.62
N THR A 930 -4.88 -13.77 0.40
CA THR A 930 -4.00 -13.84 1.57
C THR A 930 -2.56 -14.16 1.17
N LEU A 931 -1.61 -13.36 1.64
CA LEU A 931 -0.20 -13.50 1.30
C LEU A 931 0.44 -14.67 2.08
N THR A 932 0.40 -15.87 1.51
CA THR A 932 1.01 -17.10 2.07
C THR A 932 2.52 -17.13 1.86
N ALA A 933 3.23 -18.00 2.60
CA ALA A 933 4.68 -18.19 2.43
C ALA A 933 5.05 -18.56 0.98
N SER A 934 4.29 -19.50 0.39
CA SER A 934 4.42 -19.91 -1.02
C SER A 934 4.24 -18.75 -2.00
N THR A 935 3.29 -17.84 -1.75
CA THR A 935 3.12 -16.64 -2.58
C THR A 935 4.34 -15.73 -2.48
N ARG A 936 4.88 -15.51 -1.27
CA ARG A 936 6.08 -14.68 -1.06
C ARG A 936 7.31 -15.25 -1.76
N SER A 937 7.58 -16.54 -1.61
CA SER A 937 8.72 -17.19 -2.28
C SER A 937 8.57 -17.17 -3.80
N THR A 938 7.35 -17.32 -4.32
CA THR A 938 7.08 -17.22 -5.77
C THR A 938 7.36 -15.81 -6.30
N ILE A 939 6.98 -14.76 -5.57
CA ILE A 939 7.28 -13.36 -5.93
C ILE A 939 8.80 -13.11 -5.96
N VAL A 940 9.52 -13.61 -4.95
CA VAL A 940 10.99 -13.47 -4.88
C VAL A 940 11.66 -14.16 -6.06
N LEU A 941 11.25 -15.39 -6.39
CA LEU A 941 11.76 -16.08 -7.58
C LEU A 941 11.42 -15.33 -8.86
N ALA A 942 10.17 -14.91 -9.06
CA ALA A 942 9.74 -14.21 -10.27
C ALA A 942 10.45 -12.85 -10.46
N SER A 943 10.86 -12.19 -9.38
CA SER A 943 11.57 -10.90 -9.49
C SER A 943 13.08 -11.06 -9.66
N GLN A 944 13.69 -12.12 -9.10
CA GLN A 944 15.15 -12.24 -9.02
C GLN A 944 15.75 -13.35 -9.87
N ALA A 945 15.02 -14.42 -10.18
CA ALA A 945 15.60 -15.62 -10.78
C ALA A 945 16.10 -15.42 -12.22
N ARG A 946 15.56 -14.41 -12.93
CA ARG A 946 16.00 -13.99 -14.27
C ARG A 946 17.51 -13.80 -14.38
N LYS A 947 18.16 -13.19 -13.38
CA LYS A 947 19.61 -12.89 -13.42
C LYS A 947 20.49 -14.14 -13.30
N TYR A 948 19.94 -15.22 -12.74
CA TYR A 948 20.61 -16.51 -12.61
C TYR A 948 20.24 -17.48 -13.74
N GLY A 949 19.35 -17.08 -14.64
CA GLY A 949 18.97 -17.84 -15.83
C GLY A 949 17.89 -18.91 -15.59
N LEU A 950 17.11 -18.82 -14.52
CA LEU A 950 15.91 -19.64 -14.31
C LEU A 950 14.69 -18.96 -14.95
N GLY A 951 13.98 -19.68 -15.81
CA GLY A 951 12.69 -19.26 -16.36
C GLY A 951 11.54 -19.80 -15.51
N LEU A 952 10.45 -19.03 -15.40
CA LEU A 952 9.25 -19.44 -14.68
C LEU A 952 8.09 -19.49 -15.68
N LEU A 953 7.29 -20.56 -15.62
CA LEU A 953 6.11 -20.76 -16.45
C LEU A 953 4.89 -20.94 -15.54
N PHE A 954 3.95 -20.01 -15.60
CA PHE A 954 2.71 -20.05 -14.83
C PHE A 954 1.54 -20.40 -15.72
N ALA A 955 0.68 -21.30 -15.30
CA ALA A 955 -0.59 -21.57 -15.97
C ALA A 955 -1.74 -21.40 -14.98
N THR A 956 -2.74 -20.61 -15.34
CA THR A 956 -3.92 -20.35 -14.50
C THR A 956 -5.17 -20.17 -15.33
N GLN A 957 -6.30 -20.62 -14.80
CA GLN A 957 -7.63 -20.34 -15.34
C GLN A 957 -8.25 -19.04 -14.79
N ALA A 958 -7.67 -18.48 -13.73
CA ALA A 958 -8.16 -17.30 -13.05
C ALA A 958 -7.09 -16.19 -13.12
N PRO A 959 -7.14 -15.28 -14.12
CA PRO A 959 -6.10 -14.27 -14.30
C PRO A 959 -5.92 -13.34 -13.10
N LYS A 960 -7.02 -12.93 -12.45
CA LYS A 960 -7.00 -12.18 -11.18
C LYS A 960 -6.78 -13.05 -9.93
N GLY A 961 -6.74 -14.37 -10.07
CA GLY A 961 -6.46 -15.30 -8.98
C GLY A 961 -4.96 -15.48 -8.72
N LEU A 962 -4.10 -15.16 -9.68
CA LEU A 962 -2.65 -15.17 -9.53
C LEU A 962 -2.17 -13.79 -9.04
N HIS A 963 -1.22 -13.76 -8.10
CA HIS A 963 -0.73 -12.52 -7.51
C HIS A 963 -0.17 -11.53 -8.55
N ASN A 964 -0.52 -10.25 -8.44
CA ASN A 964 -0.22 -9.22 -9.44
C ASN A 964 1.29 -9.06 -9.71
N GLN A 965 2.13 -9.15 -8.67
CA GLN A 965 3.59 -9.08 -8.86
C GLN A 965 4.15 -10.30 -9.61
N VAL A 966 3.53 -11.48 -9.50
CA VAL A 966 3.94 -12.67 -10.27
C VAL A 966 3.57 -12.47 -11.74
N VAL A 967 2.33 -12.00 -12.00
CA VAL A 967 1.85 -11.68 -13.35
C VAL A 967 2.67 -10.57 -14.01
N GLY A 968 3.00 -9.51 -13.28
CA GLY A 968 3.75 -8.36 -13.77
C GLY A 968 5.19 -8.70 -14.17
N ASN A 969 5.81 -9.68 -13.50
CA ASN A 969 7.15 -10.17 -13.85
C ASN A 969 7.15 -11.13 -15.05
N ALA A 970 5.99 -11.67 -15.45
CA ALA A 970 5.88 -12.51 -16.65
C ALA A 970 5.78 -11.65 -17.92
N MET A 971 6.88 -11.59 -18.68
CA MET A 971 6.95 -10.78 -19.89
C MET A 971 6.17 -11.39 -21.05
N THR A 972 6.24 -12.72 -21.21
CA THR A 972 5.47 -13.41 -22.25
C THR A 972 4.12 -13.84 -21.68
N GLN A 973 3.02 -13.47 -22.31
CA GLN A 973 1.67 -13.80 -21.81
C GLN A 973 0.82 -14.41 -22.91
N PHE A 974 0.15 -15.51 -22.58
CA PHE A 974 -0.78 -16.21 -23.47
C PHE A 974 -2.20 -16.07 -22.91
N PHE A 975 -3.15 -15.73 -23.78
CA PHE A 975 -4.56 -15.58 -23.44
C PHE A 975 -5.36 -16.52 -24.34
N GLY A 976 -5.81 -17.64 -23.77
CA GLY A 976 -6.66 -18.62 -24.46
C GLY A 976 -8.13 -18.39 -24.14
N ARG A 977 -8.99 -19.23 -24.71
CA ARG A 977 -10.45 -19.17 -24.47
C ARG A 977 -10.80 -19.10 -22.98
N LEU A 978 -11.59 -18.10 -22.60
CA LEU A 978 -12.19 -17.91 -21.28
C LEU A 978 -13.69 -17.69 -21.42
N ASN A 979 -14.49 -18.35 -20.56
CA ASN A 979 -15.95 -18.33 -20.67
C ASN A 979 -16.63 -17.44 -19.62
N SER A 980 -15.99 -17.24 -18.45
CA SER A 980 -16.55 -16.41 -17.38
C SER A 980 -16.35 -14.93 -17.66
N PRO A 981 -17.39 -14.08 -17.58
CA PRO A 981 -17.26 -12.63 -17.77
C PRO A 981 -16.18 -11.99 -16.90
N ALA A 982 -16.04 -12.42 -15.64
CA ALA A 982 -15.01 -11.92 -14.73
C ALA A 982 -13.59 -12.28 -15.19
N GLN A 983 -13.39 -13.50 -15.72
CA GLN A 983 -12.10 -13.93 -16.25
C GLN A 983 -11.77 -13.23 -17.57
N ILE A 984 -12.76 -13.07 -18.46
CA ILE A 984 -12.63 -12.33 -19.73
C ILE A 984 -12.25 -10.87 -19.46
N ALA A 985 -12.91 -10.24 -18.48
CA ALA A 985 -12.61 -8.89 -18.02
C ALA A 985 -11.16 -8.77 -17.55
N ALA A 986 -10.73 -9.69 -16.68
CA ALA A 986 -9.37 -9.73 -16.16
C ALA A 986 -8.30 -9.96 -17.26
N ALA A 987 -8.54 -10.91 -18.17
CA ALA A 987 -7.62 -11.16 -19.28
C ALA A 987 -7.52 -9.95 -20.22
N ASN A 988 -8.62 -9.25 -20.48
CA ASN A 988 -8.61 -8.02 -21.27
C ASN A 988 -7.83 -6.88 -20.62
N GLU A 989 -7.91 -6.74 -19.30
CA GLU A 989 -7.14 -5.77 -18.53
C GLU A 989 -5.63 -6.04 -18.66
N LEU A 990 -5.22 -7.29 -18.45
CA LEU A 990 -3.83 -7.72 -18.61
C LEU A 990 -3.32 -7.56 -20.05
N ALA A 991 -4.12 -7.93 -21.05
CA ALA A 991 -3.75 -7.81 -22.46
C ALA A 991 -3.62 -6.34 -22.90
N ARG A 992 -4.50 -5.45 -22.41
CA ARG A 992 -4.41 -3.99 -22.67
C ARG A 992 -3.10 -3.40 -22.14
N ALA A 993 -2.66 -3.81 -20.95
CA ALA A 993 -1.36 -3.41 -20.41
C ALA A 993 -0.17 -3.86 -21.29
N LYS A 994 -0.37 -4.90 -22.12
CA LYS A 994 0.61 -5.42 -23.09
C LYS A 994 0.41 -4.90 -24.53
N GLY A 995 -0.49 -3.92 -24.71
CA GLY A 995 -0.61 -3.16 -25.96
C GLY A 995 -1.79 -3.51 -26.86
N SER A 996 -2.66 -4.48 -26.51
CA SER A 996 -3.87 -4.77 -27.29
C SER A 996 -4.97 -5.48 -26.48
N PRO A 997 -6.26 -5.14 -26.65
CA PRO A 997 -7.36 -5.90 -26.04
C PRO A 997 -7.58 -7.27 -26.74
N VAL A 998 -8.17 -8.22 -26.01
CA VAL A 998 -8.58 -9.56 -26.50
C VAL A 998 -10.11 -9.65 -26.56
N ALA A 999 -10.71 -8.84 -27.43
CA ALA A 999 -12.16 -8.61 -27.46
C ALA A 999 -13.00 -9.87 -27.76
N ASP A 1000 -12.45 -10.83 -28.50
CA ASP A 1000 -13.08 -12.07 -28.93
C ASP A 1000 -12.51 -13.32 -28.24
N ILE A 1001 -11.85 -13.15 -27.08
CA ILE A 1001 -11.25 -14.26 -26.32
C ILE A 1001 -12.23 -15.40 -26.02
N SER A 1002 -13.53 -15.12 -25.88
CA SER A 1002 -14.56 -16.16 -25.66
C SER A 1002 -14.86 -17.00 -26.91
N ARG A 1003 -14.51 -16.50 -28.10
CA ARG A 1003 -14.75 -17.15 -29.40
C ARG A 1003 -13.55 -17.92 -29.92
N LEU A 1004 -12.39 -17.82 -29.27
CA LEU A 1004 -11.19 -18.56 -29.64
C LEU A 1004 -11.47 -20.07 -29.69
N GLU A 1005 -10.95 -20.74 -30.71
CA GLU A 1005 -11.03 -22.20 -30.79
C GLU A 1005 -10.05 -22.86 -29.80
N ARG A 1006 -10.21 -24.17 -29.59
CA ARG A 1006 -9.25 -24.94 -28.80
C ARG A 1006 -7.85 -24.83 -29.42
N ALA A 1007 -6.83 -24.68 -28.58
CA ALA A 1007 -5.43 -24.49 -28.99
C ALA A 1007 -5.14 -23.17 -29.75
N GLN A 1008 -6.07 -22.22 -29.75
CA GLN A 1008 -5.81 -20.84 -30.18
C GLN A 1008 -5.59 -19.92 -28.99
N PHE A 1009 -4.54 -19.10 -29.07
CA PHE A 1009 -4.16 -18.15 -28.04
C PHE A 1009 -3.81 -16.81 -28.65
N TYR A 1010 -4.13 -15.74 -27.95
CA TYR A 1010 -3.39 -14.50 -28.11
C TYR A 1010 -2.08 -14.61 -27.36
N VAL A 1011 -0.96 -14.29 -28.00
CA VAL A 1011 0.35 -14.23 -27.37
C VAL A 1011 0.88 -12.81 -27.44
N ALA A 1012 1.37 -12.32 -26.31
CA ALA A 1012 2.07 -11.06 -26.17
C ALA A 1012 3.52 -11.35 -25.76
N GLY A 1013 4.48 -10.86 -26.54
CA GLY A 1013 5.90 -10.99 -26.24
C GLY A 1013 6.73 -9.87 -26.86
N GLU A 1014 7.87 -9.55 -26.25
CA GLU A 1014 8.74 -8.45 -26.69
C GLU A 1014 9.27 -8.62 -28.12
N ALA A 1015 9.53 -9.87 -28.54
CA ALA A 1015 10.14 -10.17 -29.83
C ALA A 1015 9.17 -10.10 -31.02
N PHE A 1016 7.88 -10.34 -30.81
CA PHE A 1016 6.89 -10.50 -31.90
C PHE A 1016 5.60 -9.70 -31.68
N GLY A 1017 5.51 -8.93 -30.59
CA GLY A 1017 4.35 -8.12 -30.25
C GLY A 1017 3.13 -8.96 -29.89
N PHE A 1018 1.95 -8.42 -30.18
CA PHE A 1018 0.67 -9.06 -29.94
C PHE A 1018 0.19 -9.82 -31.19
N ARG A 1019 -0.03 -11.13 -31.08
CA ARG A 1019 -0.41 -12.01 -32.19
C ARG A 1019 -1.45 -13.04 -31.76
N GLN A 1020 -2.36 -13.42 -32.65
CA GLN A 1020 -3.20 -14.60 -32.47
C GLN A 1020 -2.50 -15.80 -33.11
N VAL A 1021 -2.27 -16.86 -32.34
CA VAL A 1021 -1.53 -18.06 -32.75
C VAL A 1021 -2.34 -19.32 -32.54
N ALA A 1022 -2.26 -20.24 -33.51
CA ALA A 1022 -2.66 -21.62 -33.35
C ALA A 1022 -1.44 -22.41 -32.85
N THR A 1023 -1.57 -22.98 -31.66
CA THR A 1023 -0.49 -23.71 -30.97
C THR A 1023 -0.51 -25.18 -31.36
N PRO A 1024 0.66 -25.83 -31.55
CA PRO A 1024 0.71 -27.24 -31.90
C PRO A 1024 0.33 -28.11 -30.70
N LEU A 1025 -0.05 -29.37 -30.98
CA LEU A 1025 -0.31 -30.35 -29.95
C LEU A 1025 1.00 -30.77 -29.25
N CYS A 1026 0.90 -31.23 -27.99
CA CYS A 1026 2.05 -31.77 -27.27
C CYS A 1026 2.57 -33.08 -27.89
N LEU A 1027 3.85 -33.35 -27.67
CA LEU A 1027 4.58 -34.52 -28.16
C LEU A 1027 4.30 -35.79 -27.33
N THR A 1028 3.82 -35.62 -26.10
CA THR A 1028 3.50 -36.70 -25.15
C THR A 1028 2.00 -36.93 -25.03
N HIS A 1029 1.62 -38.14 -24.64
CA HIS A 1029 0.23 -38.57 -24.57
C HIS A 1029 -0.60 -37.70 -23.60
N HIS A 1030 -1.69 -37.12 -24.11
CA HIS A 1030 -2.61 -36.28 -23.35
C HIS A 1030 -4.08 -36.65 -23.64
N PRO A 1031 -4.64 -37.63 -22.92
CA PRO A 1031 -6.06 -37.97 -23.01
C PRO A 1031 -6.94 -37.01 -22.22
N ALA A 1032 -8.26 -37.13 -22.36
CA ALA A 1032 -9.23 -36.25 -21.71
C ALA A 1032 -9.34 -36.42 -20.18
N SER A 1033 -8.73 -37.46 -19.59
CA SER A 1033 -8.84 -37.75 -18.16
C SER A 1033 -7.46 -37.79 -17.48
N PRO A 1034 -7.33 -37.22 -16.26
CA PRO A 1034 -6.09 -37.28 -15.49
C PRO A 1034 -5.74 -38.72 -15.09
N LEU A 1035 -4.49 -38.94 -14.68
CA LEU A 1035 -4.08 -40.25 -14.14
C LEU A 1035 -4.76 -40.52 -12.79
N ARG A 1036 -5.08 -41.80 -12.54
CA ARG A 1036 -5.43 -42.28 -11.21
C ARG A 1036 -4.20 -42.32 -10.30
N LEU A 1037 -4.43 -42.28 -8.99
CA LEU A 1037 -3.37 -42.33 -7.97
C LEU A 1037 -2.41 -43.51 -8.20
N GLU A 1038 -2.94 -44.71 -8.48
CA GLU A 1038 -2.13 -45.91 -8.68
C GLU A 1038 -1.24 -45.79 -9.93
N GLU A 1039 -1.74 -45.15 -10.98
CA GLU A 1039 -1.01 -44.96 -12.24
C GLU A 1039 0.12 -43.94 -12.10
N VAL A 1040 -0.06 -42.90 -11.27
CA VAL A 1040 1.00 -41.94 -10.90
C VAL A 1040 2.09 -42.65 -10.09
N ILE A 1041 1.70 -43.45 -9.09
CA ILE A 1041 2.65 -44.20 -8.26
C ILE A 1041 3.45 -45.20 -9.11
N SER A 1042 2.83 -45.89 -10.07
CA SER A 1042 3.54 -46.81 -10.97
C SER A 1042 4.63 -46.09 -11.76
N ARG A 1043 4.31 -44.92 -12.35
CA ARG A 1043 5.29 -44.10 -13.08
C ARG A 1043 6.42 -43.60 -12.21
N ALA A 1044 6.14 -43.26 -10.96
CA ALA A 1044 7.18 -42.84 -10.01
C ALA A 1044 8.17 -43.99 -9.68
N ARG A 1045 7.74 -45.26 -9.79
CA ARG A 1045 8.61 -46.44 -9.60
C ARG A 1045 9.40 -46.82 -10.85
N GLU A 1046 8.78 -46.66 -12.01
CA GLU A 1046 9.30 -47.15 -13.30
C GLU A 1046 10.34 -46.21 -13.95
N ALA A 1047 10.39 -44.94 -13.55
CA ALA A 1047 11.25 -43.90 -14.13
C ALA A 1047 12.71 -43.93 -13.68
#